data_AF-A0A956JI09-F1
#
_entry.id   AF-A0A956JI09-F1
#
_cell.length_a   1.000
_cell.length_b   1.000
_cell.length_c   1.000
_cell.angle_alpha   90.00
_cell.angle_beta   90.00
_cell.angle_gamma   90.00
#
_symmetry.space_group_name_H-M   'P 1'
#
loop_
_entity.id
_entity.type
_entity.pdbx_description
1 polymer ?
#
loop_
_entity_poly.entity_id
_entity_poly.type
_entity_poly.pdbx_seq_one_letter_code
_entity_poly.pdbx_strand_id
1 'polypeptide(L)'
;ARVRQALAAAVAGAPQRPLVLRHDDYLYGAHFSHDGTKALTSSRDRTARLWDAVSGKPIANLDDHTDAVRSAVFSPDDSRVLTASADRNARLYNASSAALLHTFPTFDTNLYKASFSADGKRILTVALTKPPRLWDAATGEQLATLKGHRGATEALFSPSGRWILTTSSDGKAKLWDGVTGALKTALGDHPRAIRHAAFDPHEHRIITAGDDNTPRLWSISGAPVTALKGHKGAIAGALFSPDGERVLTYDEAGLAILWESLEGRETVRLEGHAQQITHGLFSPDSRLVATTSIDGTARLWRSDSGEEISMLTGHTGPLRGAAFDPKGSRLATYGEDRTIRVWSTTRGDLLATLEGHTAEISGAEFAPNGHDLLSASSGDNSARLWDTSLHNRIPTLKGHRLPVRKATFSADGARIVTASDDRTARLWATAGEELLKILDGHGGPVTDAVFASGAGDRLVTMAEDDHAARLWRAADGEAIAVLEGHVGPVLAVAFSADGEEVVTTSADDTTRRWRASDGAPLPDRLCTGTAGGLRRAALSSDGVHLVSVSRDGLHNQLWNTDACRFIDALTGHASPVTQIAFSPDGQMVATAAADRTTRIWSTRYGTNMATIENDHGAVQALAFSPDSSRLVTANLRDAWVWSTASGEQLGALVGHSSAVLHAAFSANGAMLATASGDNTARIWTPSAQGYELIASLAGHTAAIDYVEFSGDGNAVITSARDSTAKLYPTALSDYLDRACELVAADRDAFDRVRQYCGPSARALGITPADAGSPTTGPSRKMPESP
;
A
#
# COMPACT_ATOMS: atom_id res chain seq x y z
N ALA A 1 19.29 -22.09 16.36
CA ALA A 1 19.19 -22.78 15.06
C ALA A 1 18.21 -23.96 15.19
N ARG A 2 18.54 -25.18 14.73
CA ARG A 2 17.61 -26.32 14.50
C ARG A 2 16.46 -26.54 15.50
N VAL A 3 16.67 -26.45 16.82
CA VAL A 3 15.56 -26.61 17.80
C VAL A 3 14.55 -25.48 17.73
N ARG A 4 14.98 -24.23 17.47
CA ARG A 4 14.06 -23.11 17.19
C ARG A 4 13.32 -23.31 15.86
N GLN A 5 14.00 -23.74 14.80
CA GLN A 5 13.35 -24.10 13.52
C GLN A 5 12.30 -25.22 13.68
N ALA A 6 12.57 -26.21 14.54
CA ALA A 6 11.62 -27.30 14.81
C ALA A 6 10.41 -26.84 15.63
N LEU A 7 10.61 -25.99 16.66
CA LEU A 7 9.51 -25.38 17.40
C LEU A 7 8.68 -24.47 16.50
N ALA A 8 9.35 -23.65 15.73
CA ALA A 8 8.78 -22.81 14.69
C ALA A 8 7.87 -23.62 13.74
N ALA A 9 8.41 -24.65 13.09
CA ALA A 9 7.64 -25.56 12.24
C ALA A 9 6.44 -26.21 12.95
N ALA A 10 6.53 -26.50 14.26
CA ALA A 10 5.42 -27.05 15.03
C ALA A 10 4.32 -26.01 15.35
N VAL A 11 4.69 -24.76 15.64
CA VAL A 11 3.74 -23.65 15.87
C VAL A 11 3.07 -23.22 14.56
N ALA A 12 3.75 -23.38 13.42
CA ALA A 12 3.18 -23.11 12.11
C ALA A 12 1.84 -23.85 11.93
N GLY A 13 1.77 -25.15 12.22
CA GLY A 13 0.54 -25.94 12.07
C GLY A 13 -0.57 -25.66 13.09
N ALA A 14 -0.38 -24.78 14.09
CA ALA A 14 -1.27 -24.68 15.25
C ALA A 14 -2.32 -23.56 15.15
N PRO A 15 -3.63 -23.84 15.04
CA PRO A 15 -4.66 -22.81 15.08
C PRO A 15 -4.81 -22.22 16.50
N GLN A 16 -4.09 -21.14 16.78
CA GLN A 16 -4.15 -20.37 18.04
C GLN A 16 -5.53 -19.60 18.20
N ARG A 17 -5.63 -18.33 18.69
CA ARG A 17 -6.96 -17.67 18.84
C ARG A 17 -7.28 -16.28 18.27
N PRO A 18 -8.60 -16.01 17.98
CA PRO A 18 -9.05 -14.79 17.35
C PRO A 18 -10.24 -14.03 18.04
N LEU A 19 -10.02 -13.03 18.91
CA LEU A 19 -11.03 -12.17 19.65
C LEU A 19 -11.93 -11.28 18.74
N VAL A 20 -13.26 -11.46 18.66
CA VAL A 20 -14.08 -10.97 17.50
C VAL A 20 -14.82 -9.62 17.60
N LEU A 21 -14.56 -8.71 16.64
CA LEU A 21 -15.13 -7.36 16.48
C LEU A 21 -16.11 -7.19 15.24
N ARG A 22 -17.44 -7.03 15.39
CA ARG A 22 -18.45 -7.19 14.28
C ARG A 22 -19.10 -5.97 13.56
N HIS A 23 -19.35 -6.10 12.25
CA HIS A 23 -20.44 -5.50 11.46
C HIS A 23 -20.88 -6.44 10.28
N ASP A 24 -21.53 -5.99 9.19
CA ASP A 24 -22.71 -6.71 8.65
C ASP A 24 -22.68 -7.38 7.25
N ASP A 25 -21.85 -7.04 6.24
CA ASP A 25 -21.76 -7.74 4.92
C ASP A 25 -20.32 -7.68 4.23
N TYR A 26 -20.08 -7.40 2.95
CA TYR A 26 -18.75 -7.50 2.29
C TYR A 26 -17.69 -6.36 2.48
N LEU A 27 -16.47 -6.55 3.02
CA LEU A 27 -15.47 -5.52 3.38
C LEU A 27 -14.35 -5.00 2.43
N TYR A 28 -13.55 -4.02 2.90
CA TYR A 28 -12.80 -3.11 2.04
C TYR A 28 -11.66 -2.24 2.68
N GLY A 29 -11.14 -2.52 3.87
CA GLY A 29 -9.79 -2.03 4.23
C GLY A 29 -9.40 -2.12 5.70
N ALA A 30 -8.11 -1.97 6.03
CA ALA A 30 -7.50 -1.88 7.38
C ALA A 30 -5.99 -1.51 7.45
N HIS A 31 -5.47 -0.57 6.65
CA HIS A 31 -4.06 -0.08 6.66
C HIS A 31 -3.50 0.33 8.03
N PHE A 32 -2.27 0.16 8.52
CA PHE A 32 -1.83 0.95 9.70
C PHE A 32 -1.35 2.42 9.44
N SER A 33 -0.97 3.13 10.52
CA SER A 33 -0.66 4.56 10.69
C SER A 33 0.16 4.89 11.99
N HIS A 34 0.04 5.99 12.84
CA HIS A 34 0.96 6.82 13.76
C HIS A 34 1.52 6.50 15.24
N ASP A 35 1.17 7.08 16.41
CA ASP A 35 1.85 6.79 17.74
C ASP A 35 1.92 5.35 18.40
N GLY A 36 1.59 4.23 17.74
CA GLY A 36 1.25 2.90 18.31
C GLY A 36 -0.23 2.57 18.73
N THR A 37 -1.24 3.46 18.66
CA THR A 37 -2.62 3.29 19.25
C THR A 37 -4.01 3.52 18.47
N LYS A 38 -4.31 3.30 17.12
CA LYS A 38 -5.68 3.44 16.42
C LYS A 38 -6.26 2.38 15.24
N ALA A 39 -7.36 1.56 14.79
CA ALA A 39 -8.79 0.82 14.89
C ALA A 39 -10.14 0.63 13.84
N LEU A 40 -10.54 1.32 12.71
CA LEU A 40 -11.53 1.30 11.54
C LEU A 40 -11.66 0.37 10.26
N THR A 41 -12.71 -0.44 10.05
CA THR A 41 -13.03 -1.09 8.72
C THR A 41 -13.96 -0.30 7.68
N SER A 42 -14.86 -0.85 6.81
CA SER A 42 -15.59 -0.19 5.65
C SER A 42 -16.91 -0.72 4.84
N SER A 43 -18.23 -0.48 5.14
CA SER A 43 -19.56 -1.10 4.69
C SER A 43 -20.86 -0.46 4.04
N ARG A 44 -21.62 -1.14 3.14
CA ARG A 44 -23.08 -0.84 2.86
C ARG A 44 -24.12 -1.50 3.80
N ASP A 45 -23.73 -1.76 5.03
CA ASP A 45 -24.57 -1.37 6.17
C ASP A 45 -24.73 0.17 6.26
N ARG A 46 -23.89 0.91 5.52
CA ARG A 46 -23.75 2.38 5.44
C ARG A 46 -23.00 3.02 6.58
N THR A 47 -22.38 2.19 7.40
CA THR A 47 -21.89 2.54 8.71
C THR A 47 -20.43 2.12 8.89
N ALA A 48 -19.72 2.71 9.85
CA ALA A 48 -18.28 2.69 10.06
C ALA A 48 -17.84 2.47 11.59
N ARG A 49 -16.82 3.00 12.34
CA ARG A 49 -16.48 2.80 13.83
C ARG A 49 -14.97 2.55 14.26
N LEU A 50 -14.38 3.18 15.33
CA LEU A 50 -12.97 3.00 15.87
C LEU A 50 -12.68 1.76 16.69
N TRP A 51 -12.55 0.55 16.10
CA TRP A 51 -12.06 -0.64 16.85
C TRP A 51 -10.85 -0.26 17.72
N ASP A 52 -10.45 -1.00 18.73
CA ASP A 52 -9.07 -0.84 19.28
C ASP A 52 -8.21 -2.06 18.69
N ALA A 53 -6.95 -2.39 19.01
CA ALA A 53 -6.20 -3.52 18.38
C ALA A 53 -5.40 -4.48 19.31
N VAL A 54 -5.68 -4.50 20.64
CA VAL A 54 -5.09 -5.42 21.63
C VAL A 54 -6.11 -6.16 22.59
N SER A 55 -7.45 -5.96 22.53
CA SER A 55 -8.49 -6.60 23.44
C SER A 55 -9.84 -7.29 22.96
N GLY A 56 -10.96 -6.64 22.53
CA GLY A 56 -12.03 -7.22 21.67
C GLY A 56 -13.30 -6.43 21.21
N LYS A 57 -13.45 -5.10 21.35
CA LYS A 57 -14.67 -4.45 21.92
C LYS A 57 -15.37 -3.30 21.10
N PRO A 58 -16.08 -2.34 21.80
CA PRO A 58 -16.51 -1.06 21.21
C PRO A 58 -16.62 0.34 21.92
N ILE A 59 -16.17 1.47 21.28
CA ILE A 59 -16.32 2.90 21.68
C ILE A 59 -17.49 3.70 20.99
N ALA A 60 -17.73 3.77 19.66
CA ALA A 60 -18.83 4.59 19.02
C ALA A 60 -18.99 4.64 17.46
N ASN A 61 -20.08 5.28 17.06
CA ASN A 61 -20.76 5.12 15.78
C ASN A 61 -21.07 6.53 15.12
N LEU A 62 -21.58 6.59 13.88
CA LEU A 62 -22.24 7.60 13.00
C LEU A 62 -23.02 6.75 12.01
N ASP A 63 -24.06 7.29 11.42
CA ASP A 63 -24.79 6.60 10.37
C ASP A 63 -25.48 7.66 9.52
N ASP A 64 -24.83 8.82 9.41
CA ASP A 64 -25.29 9.99 8.66
C ASP A 64 -25.47 9.67 7.17
N HIS A 65 -25.08 8.47 6.75
CA HIS A 65 -24.88 8.11 5.38
C HIS A 65 -26.00 7.36 4.67
N THR A 66 -26.53 8.01 3.64
CA THR A 66 -27.78 7.61 2.98
C THR A 66 -27.53 6.52 1.94
N ASP A 67 -26.35 6.52 1.34
CA ASP A 67 -25.76 5.30 0.83
C ASP A 67 -24.29 5.27 1.20
N ALA A 68 -23.93 4.44 2.17
CA ALA A 68 -22.78 3.55 1.98
C ALA A 68 -21.41 4.25 1.86
N VAL A 69 -20.66 4.40 2.94
CA VAL A 69 -19.41 5.17 3.09
C VAL A 69 -18.03 4.76 2.54
N ARG A 70 -17.86 4.12 1.41
CA ARG A 70 -16.55 3.82 0.80
C ARG A 70 -15.05 4.13 1.34
N SER A 71 -14.58 5.13 2.12
CA SER A 71 -13.10 5.34 2.39
C SER A 71 -12.67 6.19 3.60
N ALA A 72 -11.48 6.04 4.25
CA ALA A 72 -10.99 6.86 5.42
C ALA A 72 -9.40 7.14 5.50
N VAL A 73 -8.71 7.72 6.56
CA VAL A 73 -7.18 7.88 6.88
C VAL A 73 -6.76 8.65 8.25
N PHE A 74 -5.44 8.95 8.64
CA PHE A 74 -4.66 9.73 9.80
C PHE A 74 -3.28 10.59 9.44
N SER A 75 -2.55 11.60 10.13
CA SER A 75 -1.24 12.34 9.61
C SER A 75 0.02 13.05 10.37
N PRO A 76 0.22 14.39 10.67
CA PRO A 76 1.09 14.92 11.84
C PRO A 76 0.74 15.18 13.39
N ASP A 77 -0.40 15.74 13.87
CA ASP A 77 -0.76 16.18 15.28
C ASP A 77 -2.17 15.82 15.94
N ASP A 78 -2.99 14.90 15.40
CA ASP A 78 -4.18 14.17 15.99
C ASP A 78 -5.50 14.87 16.45
N SER A 79 -6.67 14.45 15.87
CA SER A 79 -8.10 14.47 16.39
C SER A 79 -9.30 14.96 15.49
N ARG A 80 -9.23 15.08 14.15
CA ARG A 80 -10.26 15.82 13.33
C ARG A 80 -10.77 15.23 11.94
N VAL A 81 -11.44 14.04 11.86
CA VAL A 81 -11.41 13.02 10.76
C VAL A 81 -12.66 12.68 9.87
N LEU A 82 -12.49 12.12 8.63
CA LEU A 82 -13.52 11.83 7.59
C LEU A 82 -13.22 10.80 6.46
N THR A 83 -13.88 10.90 5.30
CA THR A 83 -14.52 9.78 4.57
C THR A 83 -14.81 9.98 3.04
N ALA A 84 -15.21 9.00 2.18
CA ALA A 84 -16.06 9.11 0.85
C ALA A 84 -17.06 7.83 0.87
N SER A 85 -18.21 7.72 0.11
CA SER A 85 -19.43 6.84 0.07
C SER A 85 -20.24 6.56 -1.27
N ALA A 86 -21.57 6.30 -1.20
CA ALA A 86 -22.59 6.47 -2.22
C ALA A 86 -23.70 7.57 -2.26
N ASP A 87 -23.61 8.78 -1.67
CA ASP A 87 -24.68 9.83 -1.80
C ASP A 87 -24.43 11.18 -2.53
N ARG A 88 -23.34 11.33 -3.29
CA ARG A 88 -22.81 12.52 -3.99
C ARG A 88 -22.36 13.69 -3.13
N ASN A 89 -21.73 13.40 -1.99
CA ASN A 89 -21.32 14.40 -1.02
C ASN A 89 -19.87 14.32 -0.53
N ALA A 90 -19.45 15.44 0.03
CA ALA A 90 -18.31 15.55 0.90
C ALA A 90 -18.63 15.90 2.38
N ARG A 91 -17.98 15.35 3.45
CA ARG A 91 -18.37 15.51 4.88
C ARG A 91 -17.47 14.91 5.99
N LEU A 92 -17.44 15.45 7.22
CA LEU A 92 -16.44 15.31 8.31
C LEU A 92 -16.98 15.10 9.73
N TYR A 93 -16.22 14.69 10.77
CA TYR A 93 -16.82 14.23 12.06
C TYR A 93 -16.71 15.09 13.38
N ASN A 94 -16.47 14.59 14.59
CA ASN A 94 -16.06 15.42 15.76
C ASN A 94 -15.26 14.53 16.72
N ALA A 95 -14.30 15.06 17.50
CA ALA A 95 -13.05 14.49 18.04
C ALA A 95 -13.10 13.07 18.64
N SER A 96 -12.37 12.81 19.73
CA SER A 96 -12.60 11.66 20.62
C SER A 96 -14.06 11.61 21.09
N SER A 97 -14.80 12.71 20.86
CA SER A 97 -16.21 12.99 21.09
C SER A 97 -17.18 12.50 20.02
N ALA A 98 -16.74 12.09 18.83
CA ALA A 98 -17.60 11.52 17.81
C ALA A 98 -18.85 12.40 17.39
N ALA A 99 -18.72 13.42 16.50
CA ALA A 99 -19.87 14.18 15.88
C ALA A 99 -19.66 14.58 14.38
N LEU A 100 -20.07 15.77 13.84
CA LEU A 100 -19.99 16.22 12.40
C LEU A 100 -19.93 17.77 12.20
N LEU A 101 -18.77 18.44 12.27
CA LEU A 101 -18.61 19.90 11.93
C LEU A 101 -18.90 20.25 10.44
N HIS A 102 -18.67 19.40 9.41
CA HIS A 102 -18.74 19.82 8.00
C HIS A 102 -19.34 18.81 7.00
N THR A 103 -20.15 19.30 6.06
CA THR A 103 -20.61 18.63 4.82
C THR A 103 -20.53 19.66 3.70
N PHE A 104 -19.90 19.38 2.56
CA PHE A 104 -20.09 20.21 1.37
C PHE A 104 -20.54 19.33 0.17
N PRO A 105 -21.55 19.76 -0.62
CA PRO A 105 -22.30 18.88 -1.52
C PRO A 105 -21.68 18.81 -2.91
N THR A 106 -21.18 17.63 -3.24
CA THR A 106 -20.35 17.50 -4.41
C THR A 106 -21.18 17.61 -5.69
N PHE A 107 -22.01 16.65 -6.13
CA PHE A 107 -22.57 16.73 -7.50
C PHE A 107 -23.75 15.81 -7.94
N ASP A 108 -23.93 15.78 -9.27
CA ASP A 108 -24.78 14.99 -10.17
C ASP A 108 -24.45 13.49 -10.38
N THR A 109 -23.24 13.05 -10.76
CA THR A 109 -22.90 11.68 -11.29
C THR A 109 -21.59 11.01 -10.71
N ASN A 110 -20.80 10.26 -11.50
CA ASN A 110 -19.80 9.23 -11.12
C ASN A 110 -18.41 9.76 -10.61
N LEU A 111 -17.35 8.99 -10.23
CA LEU A 111 -16.07 9.48 -9.59
C LEU A 111 -14.80 8.62 -9.89
N TYR A 112 -13.65 8.82 -9.20
CA TYR A 112 -12.75 7.69 -8.80
C TYR A 112 -11.97 7.79 -7.44
N LYS A 113 -11.73 8.94 -6.80
CA LYS A 113 -10.86 9.20 -5.62
C LYS A 113 -11.35 10.38 -4.73
N ALA A 114 -10.53 10.87 -3.82
CA ALA A 114 -10.57 12.00 -2.91
C ALA A 114 -9.35 11.92 -1.99
N SER A 115 -8.59 12.99 -1.69
CA SER A 115 -7.36 12.82 -0.84
C SER A 115 -6.57 14.04 -0.35
N PHE A 116 -5.34 13.87 0.17
CA PHE A 116 -4.62 14.83 1.01
C PHE A 116 -3.10 14.73 0.91
N SER A 117 -2.40 15.19 1.92
CA SER A 117 -0.99 15.05 2.11
C SER A 117 -0.54 15.23 3.57
N ALA A 118 0.69 14.84 3.86
CA ALA A 118 1.23 14.76 5.19
C ALA A 118 1.69 16.08 5.78
N ASP A 119 1.57 17.14 5.01
CA ASP A 119 1.74 18.48 5.54
C ASP A 119 0.40 19.16 5.73
N GLY A 120 -0.66 18.36 5.87
CA GLY A 120 -1.85 18.67 6.68
C GLY A 120 -2.75 19.82 6.23
N LYS A 121 -2.26 20.61 5.30
CA LYS A 121 -2.82 21.60 4.43
C LYS A 121 -4.27 21.41 3.91
N ARG A 122 -4.33 20.60 2.86
CA ARG A 122 -5.06 20.81 1.61
C ARG A 122 -5.58 19.49 1.07
N ILE A 123 -6.16 19.41 -0.16
CA ILE A 123 -7.15 18.35 -0.54
C ILE A 123 -7.54 18.26 -2.09
N LEU A 124 -8.43 17.37 -2.68
CA LEU A 124 -9.20 17.42 -4.02
C LEU A 124 -10.09 16.15 -4.50
N THR A 125 -11.16 16.29 -5.35
CA THR A 125 -12.38 15.41 -5.69
C THR A 125 -12.81 14.94 -7.14
N VAL A 126 -12.09 15.14 -8.25
CA VAL A 126 -12.48 14.93 -9.73
C VAL A 126 -13.34 13.68 -10.15
N ALA A 127 -14.13 13.49 -11.26
CA ALA A 127 -15.29 12.49 -11.24
C ALA A 127 -16.13 11.54 -12.38
N LEU A 128 -17.08 11.88 -13.30
CA LEU A 128 -17.25 11.60 -14.83
C LEU A 128 -17.06 12.80 -15.97
N THR A 129 -15.86 13.30 -16.46
CA THR A 129 -15.41 14.60 -17.13
C THR A 129 -15.14 16.04 -16.42
N LYS A 130 -14.57 16.23 -15.17
CA LYS A 130 -14.98 17.26 -14.09
C LYS A 130 -13.84 18.19 -13.72
N PRO A 131 -13.70 19.40 -14.27
CA PRO A 131 -12.77 20.43 -13.76
C PRO A 131 -12.51 20.49 -12.22
N PRO A 132 -11.39 19.94 -11.69
CA PRO A 132 -10.95 19.64 -10.28
C PRO A 132 -11.04 20.55 -9.03
N ARG A 133 -12.22 20.84 -8.40
CA ARG A 133 -12.64 21.56 -7.12
C ARG A 133 -11.57 22.37 -6.26
N LEU A 134 -11.82 23.52 -5.55
CA LEU A 134 -10.87 24.36 -4.69
C LEU A 134 -11.65 25.31 -3.65
N TRP A 135 -11.89 25.02 -2.31
CA TRP A 135 -12.56 25.62 -1.05
C TRP A 135 -11.63 25.97 0.24
N ASP A 136 -11.89 26.82 1.36
CA ASP A 136 -11.22 27.59 2.63
C ASP A 136 -10.17 27.28 3.97
N ALA A 137 -9.81 26.24 4.90
CA ALA A 137 -9.96 24.77 5.53
C ALA A 137 -10.84 24.23 6.79
N ALA A 138 -11.85 24.89 7.42
CA ALA A 138 -12.91 24.47 8.39
C ALA A 138 -13.97 25.57 8.71
N THR A 139 -14.46 26.22 7.68
CA THR A 139 -15.75 26.93 7.57
C THR A 139 -16.36 26.52 6.21
N GLY A 140 -15.47 26.44 5.20
CA GLY A 140 -15.59 25.54 4.05
C GLY A 140 -16.08 26.22 2.78
N GLU A 141 -15.20 26.74 1.90
CA GLU A 141 -15.64 27.71 0.86
C GLU A 141 -14.73 27.98 -0.38
N GLN A 142 -15.24 27.98 -1.64
CA GLN A 142 -14.49 27.98 -2.94
C GLN A 142 -13.56 29.18 -3.26
N LEU A 143 -12.30 28.94 -3.67
CA LEU A 143 -11.47 29.87 -4.47
C LEU A 143 -10.53 29.30 -5.59
N ALA A 144 -10.86 28.20 -6.31
CA ALA A 144 -10.68 28.20 -7.79
C ALA A 144 -11.47 27.16 -8.62
N THR A 145 -11.55 27.37 -9.96
CA THR A 145 -11.82 26.28 -10.94
C THR A 145 -10.98 26.26 -12.22
N LEU A 146 -9.92 25.45 -12.19
CA LEU A 146 -9.08 25.08 -13.34
C LEU A 146 -9.78 24.10 -14.32
N LYS A 147 -9.60 24.34 -15.63
CA LYS A 147 -10.26 23.68 -16.79
C LYS A 147 -9.33 23.77 -18.02
N GLY A 148 -9.21 22.79 -18.91
CA GLY A 148 -8.26 22.94 -20.05
C GLY A 148 -8.16 21.81 -21.08
N HIS A 149 -9.22 21.01 -21.21
CA HIS A 149 -9.06 19.57 -20.96
C HIS A 149 -10.32 18.72 -21.33
N ARG A 150 -10.22 17.38 -21.47
CA ARG A 150 -11.22 16.46 -22.10
C ARG A 150 -11.39 15.02 -21.51
N GLY A 151 -11.16 14.80 -20.22
CA GLY A 151 -11.36 13.59 -19.41
C GLY A 151 -10.12 12.90 -18.77
N ALA A 152 -9.39 13.36 -17.73
CA ALA A 152 -8.12 12.78 -17.13
C ALA A 152 -8.04 11.35 -16.50
N THR A 153 -7.00 11.20 -15.68
CA THR A 153 -6.72 10.24 -14.61
C THR A 153 -6.18 10.82 -13.33
N GLU A 154 -5.38 11.88 -13.42
CA GLU A 154 -4.34 12.24 -12.43
C GLU A 154 -3.77 13.61 -12.75
N ALA A 155 -2.60 13.93 -12.19
CA ALA A 155 -2.44 14.83 -11.05
C ALA A 155 -2.31 14.07 -9.72
N LEU A 156 -1.59 14.52 -8.64
CA LEU A 156 -1.58 14.07 -7.18
C LEU A 156 -0.36 14.59 -6.30
N PHE A 157 -0.32 14.77 -4.93
CA PHE A 157 0.85 15.44 -4.18
C PHE A 157 1.51 14.93 -2.82
N SER A 158 2.81 14.60 -2.62
CA SER A 158 3.90 13.98 -3.43
C SER A 158 5.33 13.73 -2.80
N PRO A 159 6.50 14.39 -3.03
CA PRO A 159 7.62 14.54 -2.00
C PRO A 159 8.24 15.99 -1.74
N SER A 160 8.31 16.61 -0.51
CA SER A 160 8.12 18.07 -0.06
C SER A 160 6.67 18.78 0.07
N GLY A 161 6.04 19.53 -0.89
CA GLY A 161 4.55 19.83 -1.00
C GLY A 161 3.91 20.44 -2.30
N ARG A 162 4.56 21.40 -2.97
CA ARG A 162 3.91 22.72 -3.14
C ARG A 162 3.38 23.25 -4.49
N TRP A 163 3.31 22.50 -5.59
CA TRP A 163 2.33 22.77 -6.67
C TRP A 163 1.24 21.73 -7.01
N ILE A 164 0.76 21.56 -8.26
CA ILE A 164 -0.45 20.74 -8.49
C ILE A 164 -0.60 19.82 -9.76
N LEU A 165 0.07 19.97 -10.94
CA LEU A 165 -0.11 19.33 -12.33
C LEU A 165 -1.26 18.32 -12.65
N THR A 166 -1.63 18.07 -13.92
CA THR A 166 -2.35 16.85 -14.46
C THR A 166 -1.75 15.83 -15.47
N THR A 167 -2.62 15.02 -16.11
CA THR A 167 -2.42 13.94 -17.09
C THR A 167 -3.54 14.05 -18.18
N SER A 168 -3.57 13.40 -19.40
CA SER A 168 -4.59 13.52 -20.51
C SER A 168 -4.66 12.55 -21.77
N SER A 169 -5.75 11.84 -22.12
CA SER A 169 -5.88 10.90 -23.27
C SER A 169 -5.94 11.47 -24.71
N ASP A 170 -5.36 12.64 -24.94
CA ASP A 170 -5.23 13.39 -26.21
C ASP A 170 -3.83 14.07 -26.41
N GLY A 171 -2.92 14.06 -25.42
CA GLY A 171 -1.46 14.05 -25.64
C GLY A 171 -0.66 15.27 -25.23
N LYS A 172 -1.36 16.39 -25.11
CA LYS A 172 -0.79 17.68 -24.65
C LYS A 172 -0.39 17.61 -23.19
N ALA A 173 0.19 18.72 -22.69
CA ALA A 173 0.15 19.07 -21.28
C ALA A 173 0.45 20.52 -20.82
N LYS A 174 0.12 20.93 -19.59
CA LYS A 174 0.42 22.27 -18.99
C LYS A 174 0.51 22.22 -17.44
N LEU A 175 0.92 23.33 -16.79
CA LEU A 175 1.52 23.60 -15.44
C LEU A 175 1.06 24.96 -14.76
N TRP A 176 0.59 25.50 -13.58
CA TRP A 176 0.21 25.44 -12.08
C TRP A 176 1.28 25.89 -11.04
N ASP A 177 0.77 26.32 -9.88
CA ASP A 177 1.35 26.50 -8.54
C ASP A 177 0.28 25.98 -7.55
N GLY A 178 0.59 25.51 -6.34
CA GLY A 178 -0.38 24.97 -5.40
C GLY A 178 -0.33 25.58 -4.01
N VAL A 179 0.40 26.66 -3.86
CA VAL A 179 -0.37 27.73 -3.26
C VAL A 179 -1.60 27.88 -4.20
N THR A 180 -1.46 27.96 -5.53
CA THR A 180 -2.33 28.88 -6.27
C THR A 180 -3.21 28.33 -7.47
N GLY A 181 -3.69 29.17 -8.42
CA GLY A 181 -4.72 28.85 -9.47
C GLY A 181 -5.02 29.71 -10.76
N ALA A 182 -4.09 30.39 -11.50
CA ALA A 182 -4.23 30.94 -12.91
C ALA A 182 -3.01 30.77 -13.93
N LEU A 183 -2.80 29.56 -14.54
CA LEU A 183 -1.65 28.92 -15.29
C LEU A 183 -0.17 29.23 -14.89
N LYS A 184 0.77 28.33 -15.22
CA LYS A 184 2.23 28.49 -15.13
C LYS A 184 3.06 28.14 -16.41
N THR A 185 3.05 26.94 -17.00
CA THR A 185 3.62 26.67 -18.37
C THR A 185 2.93 25.51 -19.12
N ALA A 186 3.25 25.25 -20.39
CA ALA A 186 2.48 24.45 -21.34
C ALA A 186 3.41 23.67 -22.28
N LEU A 187 3.28 22.35 -22.39
CA LEU A 187 4.23 21.44 -23.03
C LEU A 187 3.47 20.20 -23.58
N GLY A 188 4.15 19.10 -23.88
CA GLY A 188 3.57 17.84 -24.39
C GLY A 188 4.03 17.54 -25.81
N ASP A 189 4.30 16.27 -26.11
CA ASP A 189 4.87 15.86 -27.40
C ASP A 189 4.51 14.43 -27.85
N HIS A 190 3.51 13.80 -27.25
CA HIS A 190 3.11 12.41 -27.56
C HIS A 190 2.00 12.31 -28.65
N PRO A 191 1.68 11.11 -29.23
CA PRO A 191 0.74 10.93 -30.35
C PRO A 191 -0.68 10.24 -30.23
N ARG A 192 -1.07 9.33 -29.30
CA ARG A 192 -2.51 8.91 -28.98
C ARG A 192 -2.65 8.61 -27.42
N ALA A 193 -3.74 8.60 -26.63
CA ALA A 193 -3.91 8.83 -25.13
C ALA A 193 -2.90 8.69 -23.90
N ILE A 194 -2.88 9.47 -22.77
CA ILE A 194 -1.96 9.37 -21.56
C ILE A 194 -2.00 8.07 -20.65
N ARG A 195 -1.21 7.84 -19.58
CA ARG A 195 -1.16 6.71 -18.59
C ARG A 195 -0.05 6.82 -17.43
N HIS A 196 1.24 7.32 -17.51
CA HIS A 196 2.28 7.10 -16.48
C HIS A 196 3.46 8.07 -16.26
N ALA A 197 3.95 8.01 -15.01
CA ALA A 197 4.12 9.23 -14.23
C ALA A 197 4.55 9.10 -12.74
N ALA A 198 4.90 10.24 -12.13
CA ALA A 198 5.55 10.80 -10.90
C ALA A 198 5.91 12.33 -11.04
N PHE A 199 6.74 12.84 -10.14
CA PHE A 199 7.34 14.16 -9.95
C PHE A 199 8.54 13.72 -8.88
N ASP A 200 9.77 14.32 -8.62
CA ASP A 200 10.73 14.14 -7.41
C ASP A 200 10.85 14.89 -6.00
N PRO A 201 11.35 14.26 -4.90
CA PRO A 201 11.68 14.90 -3.59
C PRO A 201 12.89 15.77 -3.48
N HIS A 202 13.81 15.71 -4.44
CA HIS A 202 14.86 16.70 -4.48
C HIS A 202 14.39 17.95 -5.25
N GLU A 203 13.22 17.86 -5.89
CA GLU A 203 12.51 18.92 -6.59
C GLU A 203 13.21 19.49 -7.82
N HIS A 204 13.76 18.59 -8.63
CA HIS A 204 14.52 18.88 -9.82
C HIS A 204 13.83 18.39 -11.08
N ARG A 205 13.25 17.18 -11.05
CA ARG A 205 12.87 16.39 -12.22
C ARG A 205 11.73 15.39 -12.01
N ILE A 206 11.46 14.80 -13.16
CA ILE A 206 10.25 14.13 -13.60
C ILE A 206 10.70 13.20 -14.74
N ILE A 207 9.79 12.66 -15.54
CA ILE A 207 9.94 11.83 -16.73
C ILE A 207 8.51 11.40 -17.13
N THR A 208 7.66 12.06 -17.93
CA THR A 208 6.37 11.40 -18.34
C THR A 208 6.57 10.07 -19.01
N ALA A 209 5.62 9.11 -19.20
CA ALA A 209 5.71 7.73 -19.79
C ALA A 209 4.44 7.29 -20.41
N GLY A 210 4.43 6.53 -21.57
CA GLY A 210 3.48 6.35 -22.76
C GLY A 210 3.23 5.04 -23.55
N ASP A 211 2.02 4.79 -24.08
CA ASP A 211 1.79 3.78 -25.14
C ASP A 211 2.32 4.25 -26.53
N ASP A 212 3.28 5.18 -26.58
CA ASP A 212 4.05 5.59 -27.78
C ASP A 212 5.49 5.03 -27.88
N ASN A 213 5.83 3.99 -27.12
CA ASN A 213 7.01 3.12 -27.31
C ASN A 213 8.43 3.73 -27.13
N THR A 214 8.48 5.04 -26.99
CA THR A 214 9.63 5.94 -27.03
C THR A 214 9.75 6.72 -25.72
N PRO A 215 10.65 6.36 -24.80
CA PRO A 215 10.82 7.13 -23.58
C PRO A 215 11.50 8.52 -23.66
N ARG A 216 11.42 9.43 -22.67
CA ARG A 216 11.95 10.83 -22.79
C ARG A 216 12.24 11.54 -21.43
N LEU A 217 13.21 12.51 -21.31
CA LEU A 217 13.75 13.34 -20.13
C LEU A 217 13.57 14.93 -20.28
N TRP A 218 13.17 15.77 -19.29
CA TRP A 218 13.27 17.29 -19.30
C TRP A 218 14.20 17.89 -18.16
N SER A 219 14.17 19.19 -17.78
CA SER A 219 14.89 19.75 -16.56
C SER A 219 14.05 20.74 -15.72
N ILE A 220 14.46 21.44 -14.65
CA ILE A 220 13.50 22.21 -13.78
C ILE A 220 12.98 23.55 -14.37
N SER A 221 11.64 23.78 -14.53
CA SER A 221 10.90 25.06 -14.88
C SER A 221 10.05 25.30 -16.19
N GLY A 222 10.53 25.13 -17.45
CA GLY A 222 9.74 25.00 -18.71
C GLY A 222 10.22 24.23 -20.01
N ALA A 223 11.45 23.69 -20.19
CA ALA A 223 11.99 23.07 -21.46
C ALA A 223 12.49 21.57 -21.42
N PRO A 224 12.68 20.81 -22.54
CA PRO A 224 13.10 19.38 -22.59
C PRO A 224 14.56 19.07 -22.29
N VAL A 225 14.93 17.77 -22.27
CA VAL A 225 16.30 17.24 -22.12
C VAL A 225 16.60 15.98 -22.96
N THR A 226 15.75 14.97 -23.17
CA THR A 226 16.08 13.79 -24.02
C THR A 226 14.90 12.95 -24.51
N ALA A 227 15.13 12.10 -25.51
CA ALA A 227 14.20 11.05 -25.92
C ALA A 227 14.85 9.65 -25.94
N LEU A 228 14.73 8.98 -24.81
CA LEU A 228 15.06 7.58 -24.50
C LEU A 228 14.35 6.62 -25.48
N LYS A 229 14.95 5.46 -25.81
CA LYS A 229 14.44 4.54 -26.84
C LYS A 229 14.92 3.14 -26.55
N GLY A 230 14.00 2.21 -26.28
CA GLY A 230 14.37 0.81 -26.05
C GLY A 230 13.30 -0.22 -26.39
N HIS A 231 12.06 0.21 -26.64
CA HIS A 231 10.89 -0.61 -26.33
C HIS A 231 9.95 -0.88 -27.49
N LYS A 232 9.23 -2.00 -27.37
CA LYS A 232 8.61 -2.74 -28.47
C LYS A 232 7.10 -2.59 -28.50
N GLY A 233 6.47 -2.18 -27.40
CA GLY A 233 5.15 -1.56 -27.43
C GLY A 233 5.06 -0.34 -26.51
N ALA A 234 3.97 -0.23 -25.77
CA ALA A 234 3.13 0.88 -25.39
C ALA A 234 2.53 0.87 -23.88
N ILE A 235 2.88 1.80 -22.93
CA ILE A 235 3.09 1.81 -21.39
C ILE A 235 2.11 1.47 -20.24
N ALA A 236 2.76 0.78 -19.29
CA ALA A 236 2.42 0.66 -17.87
C ALA A 236 2.93 1.62 -16.79
N GLY A 237 4.20 2.10 -16.84
CA GLY A 237 5.21 2.18 -15.73
C GLY A 237 5.84 3.55 -15.29
N ALA A 238 6.55 3.78 -14.12
CA ALA A 238 7.22 5.13 -13.80
C ALA A 238 8.52 5.51 -12.90
N LEU A 239 9.27 4.76 -12.03
CA LEU A 239 10.12 5.30 -10.85
C LEU A 239 11.66 5.42 -10.60
N PHE A 240 12.29 6.52 -10.16
CA PHE A 240 13.79 6.66 -10.00
C PHE A 240 14.59 5.64 -9.15
N SER A 241 15.12 6.13 -8.04
CA SER A 241 15.97 5.52 -7.01
C SER A 241 15.98 6.52 -5.84
N PRO A 242 16.41 6.21 -4.61
CA PRO A 242 16.23 7.00 -3.35
C PRO A 242 17.14 8.19 -3.17
N ASP A 243 18.20 8.14 -3.94
CA ASP A 243 19.12 9.21 -4.24
C ASP A 243 18.62 10.00 -5.48
N GLY A 244 17.54 9.53 -6.13
CA GLY A 244 16.98 9.93 -7.42
C GLY A 244 17.90 9.77 -8.64
N GLU A 245 19.11 9.26 -8.42
CA GLU A 245 20.21 9.19 -9.38
C GLU A 245 19.97 8.22 -10.52
N ARG A 246 19.11 7.23 -10.32
CA ARG A 246 18.85 6.17 -11.28
C ARG A 246 17.40 5.61 -11.29
N VAL A 247 17.09 4.46 -11.95
CA VAL A 247 16.04 4.55 -13.02
C VAL A 247 15.02 3.42 -13.58
N LEU A 248 14.61 2.24 -13.07
CA LEU A 248 14.25 0.98 -13.88
C LEU A 248 12.92 0.50 -14.68
N THR A 249 12.76 0.31 -16.00
CA THR A 249 11.54 0.46 -16.89
C THR A 249 10.69 -0.60 -17.81
N TYR A 250 9.45 -1.14 -17.50
CA TYR A 250 8.24 -1.98 -18.01
C TYR A 250 7.86 -2.00 -19.60
N ASP A 251 8.20 -2.97 -20.52
CA ASP A 251 7.88 -3.07 -22.02
C ASP A 251 7.37 -4.36 -22.68
N GLU A 252 6.25 -4.24 -23.40
CA GLU A 252 5.16 -5.15 -23.82
C GLU A 252 5.51 -6.41 -24.60
N ALA A 253 6.78 -6.73 -24.66
CA ALA A 253 7.30 -7.98 -25.13
C ALA A 253 7.77 -8.86 -23.96
N GLY A 254 7.91 -8.30 -22.77
CA GLY A 254 8.67 -8.85 -21.68
C GLY A 254 9.97 -8.06 -21.47
N LEU A 255 10.78 -7.89 -22.53
CA LEU A 255 12.14 -7.28 -22.63
C LEU A 255 12.55 -6.27 -21.56
N ALA A 256 13.80 -6.33 -21.03
CA ALA A 256 14.46 -5.58 -19.92
C ALA A 256 15.66 -4.61 -20.21
N ILE A 257 15.71 -3.35 -19.71
CA ILE A 257 16.79 -2.33 -20.00
C ILE A 257 17.28 -1.23 -18.95
N LEU A 258 18.32 -1.35 -18.08
CA LEU A 258 18.96 -0.38 -17.10
C LEU A 258 19.62 0.90 -17.72
N TRP A 259 19.61 2.12 -17.11
CA TRP A 259 19.92 3.54 -17.54
C TRP A 259 20.30 4.51 -16.33
N GLU A 260 20.74 5.76 -16.54
CA GLU A 260 21.18 6.75 -15.51
C GLU A 260 20.47 8.11 -15.63
N SER A 261 20.03 8.70 -14.51
CA SER A 261 18.99 9.75 -14.50
C SER A 261 19.38 11.10 -15.12
N LEU A 262 20.64 11.56 -15.05
CA LEU A 262 20.94 12.98 -15.32
C LEU A 262 20.67 13.40 -16.78
N GLU A 263 20.95 12.51 -17.74
CA GLU A 263 21.03 12.88 -19.16
C GLU A 263 20.28 11.99 -20.14
N GLY A 264 20.02 10.72 -19.82
CA GLY A 264 19.27 9.82 -20.70
C GLY A 264 19.99 8.53 -21.06
N ARG A 265 20.83 7.97 -20.19
CA ARG A 265 21.87 7.02 -20.62
C ARG A 265 21.58 5.58 -20.21
N GLU A 266 21.29 4.69 -21.14
CA GLU A 266 21.25 3.22 -20.94
C GLU A 266 22.55 2.67 -20.30
N THR A 267 22.42 1.84 -19.27
CA THR A 267 23.47 1.22 -18.45
C THR A 267 23.46 -0.33 -18.36
N VAL A 268 22.35 -1.08 -18.46
CA VAL A 268 22.29 -2.60 -18.34
C VAL A 268 21.04 -3.14 -19.06
N ARG A 269 20.82 -4.46 -19.17
CA ARG A 269 19.57 -5.14 -19.60
C ARG A 269 19.30 -6.35 -18.71
N LEU A 270 18.04 -6.76 -18.53
CA LEU A 270 17.67 -7.71 -17.46
C LEU A 270 16.52 -8.70 -17.77
N GLU A 271 16.68 -9.40 -18.89
CA GLU A 271 15.68 -10.25 -19.51
C GLU A 271 15.58 -11.60 -18.77
N GLY A 272 14.57 -12.44 -19.05
CA GLY A 272 14.60 -13.84 -18.64
C GLY A 272 13.27 -14.63 -18.50
N HIS A 273 12.15 -14.21 -19.12
CA HIS A 273 10.82 -14.86 -19.05
C HIS A 273 9.81 -14.34 -20.11
N ALA A 274 8.80 -15.15 -20.50
CA ALA A 274 8.09 -14.88 -21.74
C ALA A 274 6.91 -13.89 -21.72
N GLN A 275 6.48 -13.30 -20.59
CA GLN A 275 5.24 -12.51 -20.59
C GLN A 275 5.12 -11.41 -19.47
N GLN A 276 3.89 -11.09 -19.00
CA GLN A 276 3.46 -9.90 -18.23
C GLN A 276 3.98 -9.71 -16.84
N ILE A 277 5.26 -9.38 -16.70
CA ILE A 277 5.67 -8.47 -15.62
C ILE A 277 4.67 -7.30 -15.49
N THR A 278 4.60 -6.65 -14.33
CA THR A 278 3.50 -5.74 -13.98
C THR A 278 3.61 -4.99 -12.64
N HIS A 279 4.78 -4.92 -12.01
CA HIS A 279 4.96 -4.30 -10.70
C HIS A 279 6.41 -3.92 -10.44
N GLY A 280 6.67 -2.64 -10.18
CA GLY A 280 8.00 -2.05 -10.03
C GLY A 280 8.02 -1.01 -8.89
N LEU A 281 8.95 -0.98 -7.92
CA LEU A 281 9.20 -0.03 -6.81
C LEU A 281 10.64 -0.05 -6.16
N PHE A 282 10.87 0.37 -4.91
CA PHE A 282 12.18 0.42 -4.20
C PHE A 282 11.97 0.56 -2.65
N SER A 283 12.79 -0.08 -1.79
CA SER A 283 12.94 -0.10 -0.28
C SER A 283 14.37 -0.16 0.43
N PRO A 284 14.78 0.73 1.36
CA PRO A 284 16.17 1.12 1.86
C PRO A 284 17.29 2.01 1.30
N ASP A 285 18.33 1.39 0.76
CA ASP A 285 19.66 1.93 0.59
C ASP A 285 20.13 2.14 -0.89
N SER A 286 19.18 2.36 -1.81
CA SER A 286 19.29 2.34 -3.30
C SER A 286 19.53 1.00 -4.05
N ARG A 287 19.36 -0.18 -3.43
CA ARG A 287 19.96 -1.47 -3.86
C ARG A 287 19.11 -2.67 -4.45
N LEU A 288 17.79 -2.96 -4.22
CA LEU A 288 17.02 -4.05 -4.95
C LEU A 288 15.63 -3.82 -5.82
N VAL A 289 15.22 -4.53 -6.91
CA VAL A 289 14.06 -4.48 -7.86
C VAL A 289 13.36 -5.86 -7.85
N ALA A 290 12.37 -6.30 -7.09
CA ALA A 290 11.51 -7.41 -7.59
C ALA A 290 10.47 -7.04 -8.70
N THR A 291 9.93 -8.00 -9.42
CA THR A 291 9.17 -7.71 -10.65
C THR A 291 8.07 -8.74 -10.86
N THR A 292 6.91 -8.38 -11.36
CA THR A 292 5.86 -9.36 -11.69
C THR A 292 4.65 -8.81 -12.33
N SER A 293 3.83 -9.60 -13.01
CA SER A 293 4.10 -10.91 -13.65
C SER A 293 2.81 -11.49 -14.24
N ILE A 294 2.99 -12.51 -15.03
CA ILE A 294 1.95 -13.30 -15.58
C ILE A 294 2.31 -14.77 -15.42
N ASP A 295 3.48 -15.14 -14.88
CA ASP A 295 3.90 -16.53 -14.65
C ASP A 295 3.77 -17.12 -13.25
N GLY A 296 4.86 -17.18 -12.50
CA GLY A 296 5.43 -18.42 -12.01
C GLY A 296 6.95 -18.45 -11.83
N THR A 297 7.77 -17.55 -12.40
CA THR A 297 9.19 -17.33 -12.01
C THR A 297 9.62 -15.88 -11.78
N ALA A 298 10.42 -15.60 -10.74
CA ALA A 298 11.08 -14.31 -10.55
C ALA A 298 12.53 -14.22 -11.00
N ARG A 299 13.20 -13.07 -10.79
CA ARG A 299 14.68 -12.96 -10.62
C ARG A 299 15.13 -12.19 -9.33
N LEU A 300 16.37 -11.60 -9.22
CA LEU A 300 17.18 -10.67 -8.34
C LEU A 300 18.63 -10.43 -8.75
N TRP A 301 18.75 -9.20 -9.14
CA TRP A 301 19.85 -8.47 -9.67
C TRP A 301 20.98 -8.09 -8.60
N ARG A 302 21.98 -7.22 -8.84
CA ARG A 302 22.74 -6.51 -7.76
C ARG A 302 23.20 -5.10 -8.16
N SER A 303 22.80 -4.08 -7.39
CA SER A 303 22.53 -2.68 -7.77
C SER A 303 23.35 -1.91 -8.78
N ASP A 304 24.54 -2.31 -9.08
CA ASP A 304 25.54 -1.48 -9.75
C ASP A 304 25.79 -2.05 -11.15
N SER A 305 25.47 -3.34 -11.32
CA SER A 305 26.01 -4.18 -12.37
C SER A 305 24.97 -4.69 -13.35
N GLY A 306 24.11 -5.62 -12.91
CA GLY A 306 24.03 -6.85 -13.72
C GLY A 306 24.48 -8.12 -12.95
N GLU A 307 23.93 -8.54 -11.79
CA GLU A 307 24.24 -9.86 -11.19
C GLU A 307 23.11 -10.67 -10.53
N GLU A 308 22.97 -11.94 -10.94
CA GLU A 308 21.99 -12.97 -10.54
C GLU A 308 22.24 -13.61 -9.15
N ILE A 309 21.26 -13.69 -8.24
CA ILE A 309 21.46 -14.26 -6.87
C ILE A 309 20.65 -15.60 -6.49
N SER A 310 19.50 -16.05 -7.09
CA SER A 310 18.71 -17.35 -6.95
C SER A 310 17.28 -17.47 -7.64
N MET A 311 16.80 -18.66 -8.16
CA MET A 311 15.51 -18.88 -8.95
C MET A 311 14.29 -19.52 -8.23
N LEU A 312 13.05 -19.19 -8.67
CA LEU A 312 11.94 -18.74 -7.83
C LEU A 312 10.58 -19.47 -8.01
N THR A 313 10.67 -20.81 -7.93
CA THR A 313 9.69 -21.94 -8.03
C THR A 313 8.49 -22.14 -7.08
N GLY A 314 7.20 -22.09 -7.50
CA GLY A 314 6.22 -23.18 -7.20
C GLY A 314 4.80 -22.94 -6.60
N HIS A 315 4.14 -21.78 -6.76
CA HIS A 315 2.72 -21.49 -6.39
C HIS A 315 1.71 -22.25 -7.30
N THR A 316 0.51 -21.74 -7.62
CA THR A 316 -0.47 -22.48 -8.48
C THR A 316 -1.05 -21.91 -9.82
N GLY A 317 -1.23 -20.62 -10.16
CA GLY A 317 -1.71 -20.10 -11.50
C GLY A 317 -0.74 -19.15 -12.33
N PRO A 318 -1.18 -18.06 -13.00
CA PRO A 318 -0.40 -16.88 -13.59
C PRO A 318 0.11 -15.68 -12.65
N LEU A 319 0.42 -14.35 -12.95
CA LEU A 319 1.25 -13.45 -11.98
C LEU A 319 1.64 -11.84 -11.55
N ARG A 320 1.05 -10.56 -11.63
CA ARG A 320 0.81 -9.21 -10.79
C ARG A 320 1.84 -8.30 -10.02
N GLY A 321 2.07 -8.32 -8.68
CA GLY A 321 2.81 -7.33 -7.84
C GLY A 321 2.97 -7.54 -6.29
N ALA A 322 3.49 -6.56 -5.50
CA ALA A 322 3.66 -6.52 -3.99
C ALA A 322 4.17 -5.20 -3.26
N ALA A 323 4.94 -5.26 -2.11
CA ALA A 323 5.85 -4.24 -1.44
C ALA A 323 7.03 -4.81 -0.36
N PHE A 324 9.17 -4.06 0.37
CA PHE A 324 10.36 -4.43 1.19
C PHE A 324 10.46 -3.51 2.39
N ASP A 325 11.13 -4.03 3.38
CA ASP A 325 11.02 -3.62 4.76
C ASP A 325 12.19 -2.64 5.14
N PRO A 326 11.98 -1.37 5.53
CA PRO A 326 12.98 -0.30 5.82
C PRO A 326 14.12 -0.50 6.81
N LYS A 327 15.01 -1.40 6.41
CA LYS A 327 16.42 -1.55 6.77
C LYS A 327 17.16 -2.30 5.69
N GLY A 328 16.48 -3.15 4.91
CA GLY A 328 17.17 -3.96 3.92
C GLY A 328 16.84 -5.44 3.87
N SER A 329 15.78 -6.00 4.51
CA SER A 329 15.75 -7.42 4.92
C SER A 329 14.73 -8.47 4.34
N ARG A 330 13.44 -8.23 4.04
CA ARG A 330 12.43 -9.20 3.50
C ARG A 330 11.19 -8.64 2.72
N LEU A 331 10.47 -9.53 2.00
CA LEU A 331 9.62 -9.33 0.78
C LEU A 331 8.07 -9.79 0.71
N ALA A 332 6.99 -9.06 0.30
CA ALA A 332 5.56 -9.55 0.49
C ALA A 332 4.57 -9.90 -0.69
N THR A 333 4.22 -11.17 -0.94
CA THR A 333 3.92 -11.90 -2.22
C THR A 333 2.67 -12.07 -3.18
N TYR A 334 1.85 -11.13 -3.69
CA TYR A 334 0.44 -11.37 -4.18
C TYR A 334 -0.11 -11.98 -5.51
N GLY A 335 -0.09 -13.28 -5.81
CA GLY A 335 -0.91 -13.84 -6.94
C GLY A 335 -2.46 -13.58 -7.11
N GLU A 336 -3.09 -14.58 -7.69
CA GLU A 336 -4.50 -15.02 -7.90
C GLU A 336 -4.35 -16.56 -7.93
N ASP A 337 -3.38 -17.08 -7.15
CA ASP A 337 -3.37 -18.39 -6.56
C ASP A 337 -3.76 -18.47 -5.08
N ARG A 338 -4.41 -17.47 -4.48
CA ARG A 338 -5.17 -17.60 -3.22
C ARG A 338 -4.20 -17.53 -2.04
N THR A 339 -3.05 -16.89 -2.17
CA THR A 339 -1.73 -17.43 -1.75
C THR A 339 -0.48 -16.59 -1.96
N ILE A 340 0.24 -16.32 -0.88
CA ILE A 340 1.12 -15.16 -0.88
C ILE A 340 2.36 -15.36 -0.06
N ARG A 341 3.55 -15.24 -0.63
CA ARG A 341 4.76 -15.64 0.10
C ARG A 341 5.80 -14.54 0.15
N VAL A 342 7.03 -14.87 0.47
CA VAL A 342 8.11 -13.93 0.74
C VAL A 342 9.39 -14.65 0.40
N TRP A 343 10.48 -13.96 0.15
CA TRP A 343 11.83 -14.47 0.44
C TRP A 343 12.59 -13.24 1.07
N SER A 344 13.55 -13.41 1.96
CA SER A 344 14.44 -12.32 2.45
C SER A 344 15.33 -11.72 1.34
N THR A 345 16.13 -10.71 1.66
CA THR A 345 16.92 -9.95 0.66
C THR A 345 18.28 -10.52 0.30
N THR A 346 18.68 -11.62 0.94
CA THR A 346 20.09 -12.00 0.88
C THR A 346 20.43 -13.21 -0.02
N ARG A 347 19.59 -14.26 -0.27
CA ARG A 347 20.07 -15.49 -1.02
C ARG A 347 19.16 -16.50 -1.82
N GLY A 348 17.87 -16.86 -1.54
CA GLY A 348 17.09 -17.99 -2.20
C GLY A 348 16.59 -19.41 -1.61
N ASP A 349 16.00 -19.67 -0.40
CA ASP A 349 15.46 -21.04 0.04
C ASP A 349 14.15 -21.26 0.94
N LEU A 350 14.05 -22.22 1.88
CA LEU A 350 12.82 -22.63 2.62
C LEU A 350 12.38 -21.62 3.74
N LEU A 351 11.12 -21.50 4.19
CA LEU A 351 10.68 -20.66 5.34
C LEU A 351 9.20 -20.81 5.80
N ALA A 352 8.28 -19.88 5.50
CA ALA A 352 7.19 -19.55 6.43
C ALA A 352 5.85 -19.03 5.83
N THR A 353 4.74 -19.49 6.40
CA THR A 353 3.81 -20.23 5.54
C THR A 353 2.32 -20.01 5.94
N LEU A 354 1.89 -18.79 6.36
CA LEU A 354 0.52 -18.44 6.88
C LEU A 354 -0.68 -18.60 5.94
N GLU A 355 -1.89 -18.57 6.51
CA GLU A 355 -3.11 -19.26 6.09
C GLU A 355 -4.54 -18.67 6.49
N GLY A 356 -4.95 -17.49 6.00
CA GLY A 356 -6.31 -16.88 6.03
C GLY A 356 -7.47 -16.92 4.95
N HIS A 357 -7.42 -16.31 3.75
CA HIS A 357 -8.57 -15.76 2.90
C HIS A 357 -9.21 -16.77 1.88
N THR A 358 -10.36 -16.69 1.14
CA THR A 358 -10.88 -17.58 0.00
C THR A 358 -10.66 -17.27 -1.53
N ALA A 359 -10.21 -16.09 -1.99
CA ALA A 359 -10.13 -15.54 -3.37
C ALA A 359 -9.27 -14.22 -3.35
N GLU A 360 -9.17 -13.49 -4.49
CA GLU A 360 -8.23 -12.41 -4.94
C GLU A 360 -7.82 -11.26 -3.95
N ILE A 361 -6.76 -10.40 -4.12
CA ILE A 361 -6.32 -9.26 -3.20
C ILE A 361 -5.66 -7.87 -3.76
N SER A 362 -5.55 -7.30 -4.99
CA SER A 362 -5.07 -5.95 -5.62
C SER A 362 -3.80 -4.91 -5.50
N GLY A 363 -2.63 -4.93 -4.77
CA GLY A 363 -1.78 -3.71 -4.34
C GLY A 363 -0.91 -3.72 -2.99
N ALA A 364 -0.65 -2.64 -2.20
CA ALA A 364 -0.21 -2.58 -0.71
C ALA A 364 1.18 -2.17 -0.18
N GLU A 365 1.29 -2.05 1.17
CA GLU A 365 2.38 -1.42 1.91
C GLU A 365 2.52 -1.85 3.41
N PHE A 366 3.56 -1.41 4.12
CA PHE A 366 3.71 -1.39 5.58
C PHE A 366 4.26 0.02 5.91
N ALA A 367 5.12 0.29 6.91
CA ALA A 367 5.00 0.21 8.36
C ALA A 367 5.64 1.50 8.81
N PRO A 368 5.59 1.74 10.10
CA PRO A 368 6.79 2.25 10.75
C PRO A 368 7.72 1.27 11.47
N ASN A 369 7.37 -0.03 11.60
CA ASN A 369 7.96 -0.89 12.65
C ASN A 369 8.98 -1.94 12.27
N GLY A 370 8.82 -2.66 11.16
CA GLY A 370 9.40 -3.99 10.94
C GLY A 370 8.48 -5.23 11.05
N HIS A 371 7.55 -5.41 11.99
CA HIS A 371 7.20 -6.75 12.54
C HIS A 371 5.85 -7.47 12.22
N ASP A 372 4.98 -6.96 11.34
CA ASP A 372 3.51 -6.79 11.53
C ASP A 372 2.55 -6.68 10.28
N LEU A 373 2.06 -7.66 9.49
CA LEU A 373 1.40 -7.39 8.15
C LEU A 373 -0.10 -7.15 7.96
N LEU A 374 -0.48 -6.39 6.90
CA LEU A 374 -1.72 -6.34 6.06
C LEU A 374 -1.35 -5.97 4.43
N SER A 375 -1.85 -5.78 3.09
CA SER A 375 -2.82 -5.90 1.77
C SER A 375 -4.43 -5.92 1.20
N ALA A 376 -5.07 -5.21 0.15
CA ALA A 376 -6.55 -5.34 -0.48
C ALA A 376 -7.16 -5.92 -1.86
N SER A 377 -8.13 -6.84 -1.88
CA SER A 377 -8.90 -7.34 -3.08
C SER A 377 -9.76 -6.42 -3.92
N SER A 378 -10.39 -7.08 -4.89
CA SER A 378 -11.52 -6.69 -5.70
C SER A 378 -12.74 -7.61 -5.57
N GLY A 379 -12.68 -8.70 -4.80
CA GLY A 379 -13.70 -9.74 -4.81
C GLY A 379 -14.18 -10.24 -3.44
N ASP A 380 -13.48 -9.95 -2.34
CA ASP A 380 -13.61 -10.78 -1.14
C ASP A 380 -13.57 -10.13 0.24
N ASN A 381 -14.19 -8.99 0.36
CA ASN A 381 -14.67 -8.46 1.60
C ASN A 381 -13.58 -8.28 2.71
N SER A 382 -12.53 -7.41 2.71
CA SER A 382 -11.87 -6.82 3.96
C SER A 382 -10.46 -6.18 4.12
N ALA A 383 -9.45 -6.81 4.80
CA ALA A 383 -8.19 -6.31 5.40
C ALA A 383 -7.58 -6.96 6.67
N ARG A 384 -6.53 -7.81 6.54
CA ARG A 384 -5.52 -8.67 7.32
C ARG A 384 -4.34 -8.46 8.36
N LEU A 385 -4.42 -8.25 9.67
CA LEU A 385 -3.30 -8.55 10.62
C LEU A 385 -2.64 -9.92 10.45
N TRP A 386 -1.51 -10.07 9.79
CA TRP A 386 -0.59 -11.16 10.06
C TRP A 386 0.44 -10.73 11.06
N ASP A 387 0.82 -11.60 11.95
CA ASP A 387 2.08 -11.40 12.64
C ASP A 387 3.23 -11.69 11.67
N THR A 388 4.38 -11.04 11.86
CA THR A 388 5.56 -11.38 11.07
C THR A 388 6.88 -11.68 11.76
N SER A 389 6.90 -11.72 13.10
CA SER A 389 7.99 -12.39 13.81
C SER A 389 7.71 -13.86 14.13
N LEU A 390 6.44 -14.33 14.18
CA LEU A 390 6.03 -15.14 15.33
C LEU A 390 5.29 -16.47 15.12
N HIS A 391 4.37 -16.64 14.15
CA HIS A 391 3.74 -17.87 13.56
C HIS A 391 2.20 -18.08 13.46
N ASN A 392 1.30 -17.88 14.46
CA ASN A 392 -0.17 -18.16 14.39
C ASN A 392 -1.14 -17.42 15.40
N ARG A 393 -2.40 -17.11 15.04
CA ARG A 393 -3.60 -16.69 15.91
C ARG A 393 -4.17 -15.21 16.03
N ILE A 394 -5.41 -14.93 15.51
CA ILE A 394 -5.80 -13.67 14.81
C ILE A 394 -7.20 -12.96 15.38
N PRO A 395 -7.45 -12.01 16.35
CA PRO A 395 -8.77 -11.19 16.64
C PRO A 395 -9.78 -10.31 15.71
N THR A 396 -11.10 -10.62 15.53
CA THR A 396 -12.06 -10.37 14.36
C THR A 396 -12.97 -9.11 14.08
N LEU A 397 -12.49 -7.91 13.68
CA LEU A 397 -13.06 -6.64 13.04
C LEU A 397 -13.85 -6.60 11.68
N LYS A 398 -14.92 -7.37 11.56
CA LYS A 398 -15.81 -7.56 10.40
C LYS A 398 -16.61 -6.35 9.92
N GLY A 399 -17.04 -6.28 8.63
CA GLY A 399 -18.41 -6.50 8.07
C GLY A 399 -19.18 -5.40 7.23
N HIS A 400 -19.29 -5.52 5.89
CA HIS A 400 -19.50 -4.49 4.82
C HIS A 400 -20.57 -4.60 3.60
N ARG A 401 -20.34 -4.59 2.22
CA ARG A 401 -21.24 -5.07 1.04
C ARG A 401 -20.93 -5.45 -0.51
N LEU A 402 -19.81 -5.38 -1.29
CA LEU A 402 -19.67 -5.92 -2.75
C LEU A 402 -18.19 -5.88 -3.40
N PRO A 403 -17.84 -6.15 -4.70
CA PRO A 403 -16.45 -6.00 -5.33
C PRO A 403 -15.54 -4.83 -4.85
N VAL A 404 -14.17 -4.77 -4.91
CA VAL A 404 -13.23 -3.82 -4.13
C VAL A 404 -11.93 -3.33 -4.84
N ARG A 405 -11.04 -2.55 -4.14
CA ARG A 405 -9.85 -1.80 -4.59
C ARG A 405 -8.57 -1.70 -3.68
N LYS A 406 -8.33 -0.79 -2.70
CA LYS A 406 -6.92 -0.51 -2.20
C LYS A 406 -6.76 0.14 -0.79
N ALA A 407 -5.48 0.35 -0.37
CA ALA A 407 -4.86 1.59 0.17
C ALA A 407 -3.29 1.73 0.36
N THR A 408 -2.76 2.55 1.32
CA THR A 408 -1.35 3.04 1.63
C THR A 408 -1.23 3.81 3.00
N PHE A 409 -0.08 3.82 3.73
CA PHE A 409 0.18 4.04 5.21
C PHE A 409 0.48 5.47 5.71
N SER A 410 0.72 5.63 7.03
CA SER A 410 1.60 6.64 7.68
C SER A 410 3.12 6.33 7.89
N ALA A 411 3.83 7.23 8.62
CA ALA A 411 5.23 7.13 9.07
C ALA A 411 5.60 6.92 10.58
N ASP A 412 4.72 6.84 11.62
CA ASP A 412 5.12 6.34 12.98
C ASP A 412 4.48 5.08 13.69
N GLY A 413 3.34 4.45 13.30
CA GLY A 413 2.84 3.14 13.88
C GLY A 413 1.50 2.84 14.61
N ALA A 414 0.59 3.79 14.85
CA ALA A 414 -0.63 3.73 15.65
C ALA A 414 -1.87 3.42 14.86
N ARG A 415 -2.25 4.47 14.13
CA ARG A 415 -3.60 4.63 13.65
C ARG A 415 -3.75 3.69 12.48
N ILE A 416 -4.87 3.56 11.81
CA ILE A 416 -4.96 2.58 10.74
C ILE A 416 -5.92 3.19 9.65
N VAL A 417 -6.30 2.61 8.47
CA VAL A 417 -7.50 2.98 7.63
C VAL A 417 -8.06 2.02 6.50
N THR A 418 -8.83 2.40 5.44
CA THR A 418 -9.59 1.58 4.44
C THR A 418 -9.98 2.24 3.09
N ALA A 419 -10.36 1.43 2.07
CA ALA A 419 -11.01 1.87 0.83
C ALA A 419 -11.90 0.87 -0.01
N SER A 420 -13.15 1.27 -0.33
CA SER A 420 -14.35 0.45 -0.53
C SER A 420 -15.47 0.72 -1.61
N ASP A 421 -15.78 -0.20 -2.55
CA ASP A 421 -16.91 -0.12 -3.52
C ASP A 421 -18.35 -0.06 -2.96
N ASP A 422 -18.56 -0.65 -1.79
CA ASP A 422 -19.89 -0.99 -1.27
C ASP A 422 -19.81 -1.32 0.25
N ARG A 423 -19.15 -0.57 1.14
CA ARG A 423 -18.90 0.88 1.07
C ARG A 423 -18.72 1.45 2.50
N THR A 424 -17.60 1.47 3.22
CA THR A 424 -17.33 2.35 4.42
C THR A 424 -15.86 2.77 4.60
N ALA A 425 -15.55 3.22 5.80
CA ALA A 425 -14.66 4.26 6.21
C ALA A 425 -14.91 4.44 7.70
N ARG A 426 -14.68 3.45 8.56
CA ARG A 426 -14.82 3.57 10.04
C ARG A 426 -13.86 4.76 10.50
N LEU A 427 -13.60 5.10 11.77
CA LEU A 427 -12.27 5.61 12.21
C LEU A 427 -11.59 4.64 13.20
N TRP A 428 -10.33 4.74 13.70
CA TRP A 428 -9.44 3.71 14.34
C TRP A 428 -8.94 4.04 15.87
N ALA A 429 -8.90 3.13 16.91
CA ALA A 429 -8.21 2.91 18.27
C ALA A 429 -7.16 1.66 18.22
N THR A 430 -5.99 1.43 18.86
CA THR A 430 -5.05 0.23 18.61
C THR A 430 -4.49 -0.46 19.84
N ALA A 431 -4.45 0.18 20.99
CA ALA A 431 -4.34 -0.58 22.22
C ALA A 431 -5.69 -1.35 22.45
N GLY A 432 -6.29 -1.48 23.64
CA GLY A 432 -7.34 -2.49 23.94
C GLY A 432 -8.72 -2.56 23.19
N GLU A 433 -8.77 -2.99 21.92
CA GLU A 433 -9.91 -3.42 21.01
C GLU A 433 -11.35 -2.85 20.93
N GLU A 434 -11.82 -1.94 21.79
CA GLU A 434 -12.82 -0.82 21.62
C GLU A 434 -13.44 -0.47 20.18
N LEU A 435 -14.02 0.72 19.79
CA LEU A 435 -14.93 1.00 18.58
C LEU A 435 -15.35 2.50 18.21
N LEU A 436 -14.74 3.67 18.55
CA LEU A 436 -15.23 5.14 18.51
C LEU A 436 -16.01 5.84 17.32
N LYS A 437 -15.83 5.69 15.98
CA LYS A 437 -16.54 6.60 15.01
C LYS A 437 -16.69 6.12 13.55
N ILE A 438 -17.75 6.45 12.80
CA ILE A 438 -18.10 5.95 11.43
C ILE A 438 -17.97 7.02 10.32
N LEU A 439 -16.86 7.24 9.65
CA LEU A 439 -16.75 8.39 8.73
C LEU A 439 -17.79 8.27 7.55
N ASP A 440 -18.72 9.24 7.30
CA ASP A 440 -19.86 9.36 6.29
C ASP A 440 -19.65 10.21 4.93
N GLY A 441 -19.88 9.67 3.68
CA GLY A 441 -19.13 9.99 2.41
C GLY A 441 -19.69 10.57 1.03
N HIS A 442 -18.93 10.34 -0.08
CA HIS A 442 -19.08 10.25 -1.61
C HIS A 442 -20.42 9.78 -2.33
N GLY A 443 -20.49 8.91 -3.41
CA GLY A 443 -21.60 8.52 -4.43
C GLY A 443 -21.76 7.13 -5.18
N GLY A 444 -20.91 6.10 -5.00
CA GLY A 444 -20.94 4.69 -5.51
C GLY A 444 -19.69 3.92 -5.04
N PRO A 445 -18.86 3.20 -5.84
CA PRO A 445 -17.64 2.42 -5.41
C PRO A 445 -16.19 2.98 -5.08
N VAL A 446 -15.46 2.87 -3.93
CA VAL A 446 -14.02 3.38 -3.72
C VAL A 446 -12.91 2.49 -4.23
N THR A 447 -11.79 3.16 -4.49
CA THR A 447 -10.65 2.73 -5.27
C THR A 447 -9.27 2.64 -4.62
N ASP A 448 -9.00 3.34 -3.50
CA ASP A 448 -7.64 3.52 -2.93
C ASP A 448 -7.73 4.32 -1.61
N ALA A 449 -6.69 4.35 -0.78
CA ALA A 449 -6.59 5.17 0.42
C ALA A 449 -5.11 5.51 0.78
N VAL A 450 -4.80 6.66 1.43
CA VAL A 450 -3.42 7.10 1.75
C VAL A 450 -3.30 8.04 2.98
N PHE A 451 -2.32 7.80 3.87
CA PHE A 451 -1.87 8.69 4.94
C PHE A 451 -0.44 9.22 4.68
N ALA A 452 0.32 9.50 5.75
CA ALA A 452 1.28 10.55 5.84
C ALA A 452 2.68 10.24 6.34
N SER A 453 3.67 10.98 5.83
CA SER A 453 4.90 11.33 6.53
C SER A 453 4.68 12.35 7.68
N GLY A 454 4.32 11.88 8.87
CA GLY A 454 4.16 12.74 10.07
C GLY A 454 3.94 11.92 11.34
N ALA A 455 3.53 12.58 12.43
CA ALA A 455 3.20 12.01 13.76
C ALA A 455 1.69 11.98 14.15
N GLY A 456 0.76 12.16 13.20
CA GLY A 456 -0.67 11.85 13.34
C GLY A 456 -1.80 12.90 13.15
N ASP A 457 -1.84 13.93 12.29
CA ASP A 457 -2.91 14.84 11.85
C ASP A 457 -3.59 14.65 10.47
N ARG A 458 -3.45 15.55 9.48
CA ARG A 458 -4.35 15.92 8.37
C ARG A 458 -4.13 15.33 6.94
N LEU A 459 -5.23 15.02 6.21
CA LEU A 459 -5.56 13.66 5.68
C LEU A 459 -6.89 13.32 4.87
N VAL A 460 -7.02 12.49 3.77
CA VAL A 460 -8.27 12.12 2.96
C VAL A 460 -8.14 10.90 1.97
N THR A 461 -9.25 10.17 1.62
CA THR A 461 -9.47 9.03 0.62
C THR A 461 -10.90 8.98 -0.04
N MET A 462 -11.42 7.99 -0.88
CA MET A 462 -11.32 7.95 -2.40
C MET A 462 -12.13 7.05 -3.47
N ALA A 463 -13.03 7.56 -4.34
CA ALA A 463 -14.25 6.90 -4.97
C ALA A 463 -14.64 6.75 -6.52
N GLU A 464 -14.88 5.64 -7.23
CA GLU A 464 -15.46 5.49 -8.64
C GLU A 464 -16.82 6.17 -9.08
N ASP A 465 -17.60 6.93 -8.28
CA ASP A 465 -19.04 7.22 -8.52
C ASP A 465 -19.79 8.47 -7.88
N ASP A 466 -19.22 9.64 -7.53
CA ASP A 466 -19.96 10.80 -6.95
C ASP A 466 -19.67 12.23 -7.35
N HIS A 467 -18.38 12.45 -7.55
CA HIS A 467 -17.70 13.70 -7.68
C HIS A 467 -17.14 14.44 -6.41
N ALA A 468 -16.97 13.77 -5.25
CA ALA A 468 -16.39 14.22 -3.96
C ALA A 468 -14.96 13.83 -3.59
N ALA A 469 -14.63 14.45 -2.45
CA ALA A 469 -13.49 14.38 -1.57
C ALA A 469 -13.67 15.45 -0.49
N ARG A 470 -12.85 15.37 0.54
CA ARG A 470 -13.06 15.87 1.87
C ARG A 470 -11.81 16.62 2.45
N LEU A 471 -11.66 17.00 3.75
CA LEU A 471 -10.37 17.34 4.46
C LEU A 471 -10.29 16.84 5.89
N TRP A 472 -9.71 15.68 6.18
CA TRP A 472 -9.57 15.16 7.54
C TRP A 472 -8.30 15.52 8.31
N ARG A 473 -8.30 15.16 9.61
CA ARG A 473 -7.23 14.89 10.60
C ARG A 473 -7.56 13.64 11.41
N ALA A 474 -6.63 12.74 11.63
CA ALA A 474 -6.52 11.62 12.55
C ALA A 474 -7.19 11.63 13.97
N ALA A 475 -6.67 10.83 14.89
CA ALA A 475 -7.19 10.38 16.18
C ALA A 475 -8.65 9.91 16.24
N ASP A 476 -9.67 10.69 15.86
CA ASP A 476 -11.05 10.34 16.26
C ASP A 476 -12.23 11.12 15.61
N GLY A 477 -12.22 12.45 15.39
CA GLY A 477 -13.28 13.00 14.50
C GLY A 477 -13.46 14.48 14.11
N GLU A 478 -13.14 15.52 14.90
CA GLU A 478 -13.09 17.02 14.70
C GLU A 478 -13.45 17.80 13.40
N ALA A 479 -14.08 17.20 12.41
CA ALA A 479 -14.68 17.77 11.21
C ALA A 479 -14.08 18.87 10.29
N ILE A 480 -12.84 19.32 10.39
CA ILE A 480 -12.27 20.42 9.55
C ILE A 480 -12.84 20.74 8.11
N ALA A 481 -12.48 20.21 6.92
CA ALA A 481 -13.15 20.64 5.64
C ALA A 481 -13.44 19.59 4.52
N VAL A 482 -13.55 20.03 3.27
CA VAL A 482 -14.08 19.35 2.06
C VAL A 482 -13.70 20.20 0.83
N LEU A 483 -14.03 19.75 -0.39
CA LEU A 483 -13.32 20.11 -1.58
C LEU A 483 -14.13 20.56 -2.82
N GLU A 484 -14.51 21.84 -3.13
CA GLU A 484 -15.54 22.13 -4.21
C GLU A 484 -15.43 22.92 -5.60
N GLY A 485 -16.31 22.74 -6.65
CA GLY A 485 -16.17 23.06 -8.15
C GLY A 485 -16.93 22.21 -9.29
N HIS A 486 -16.29 21.85 -10.46
CA HIS A 486 -16.42 20.79 -11.59
C HIS A 486 -17.55 20.26 -12.65
N VAL A 487 -17.23 19.15 -13.47
CA VAL A 487 -18.01 18.17 -14.44
C VAL A 487 -17.96 16.49 -14.53
N GLY A 488 -16.98 15.47 -14.69
CA GLY A 488 -16.13 14.33 -13.89
C GLY A 488 -14.59 13.48 -14.02
N PRO A 489 -14.10 12.11 -14.07
CA PRO A 489 -13.28 11.16 -13.04
C PRO A 489 -11.89 11.25 -12.27
N VAL A 490 -11.75 11.38 -10.94
CA VAL A 490 -10.46 11.46 -10.16
C VAL A 490 -9.81 10.16 -9.77
N LEU A 491 -8.49 9.97 -9.86
CA LEU A 491 -7.89 8.68 -9.53
C LEU A 491 -6.74 8.58 -8.50
N ALA A 492 -5.72 9.45 -8.32
CA ALA A 492 -4.72 9.30 -7.20
C ALA A 492 -4.27 10.47 -6.26
N VAL A 493 -3.27 10.18 -5.38
CA VAL A 493 -2.71 10.89 -4.19
C VAL A 493 -1.68 10.02 -3.48
N ALA A 494 -0.92 10.69 -2.61
CA ALA A 494 -0.18 10.37 -1.41
C ALA A 494 0.32 11.75 -0.90
N PHE A 495 1.36 11.86 -0.07
CA PHE A 495 1.37 12.82 1.05
C PHE A 495 2.51 13.91 1.09
N SER A 496 2.92 14.61 2.19
CA SER A 496 3.69 15.92 2.27
C SER A 496 4.55 16.19 3.52
N ALA A 497 5.62 16.98 3.44
CA ALA A 497 6.73 16.80 4.38
C ALA A 497 6.47 17.32 5.81
N ASP A 498 5.72 18.42 5.98
CA ASP A 498 6.07 19.44 6.99
C ASP A 498 4.94 20.05 7.85
N GLY A 499 3.68 19.68 7.65
CA GLY A 499 2.50 20.33 8.27
C GLY A 499 1.91 21.61 7.61
N GLU A 500 2.49 22.19 6.52
CA GLU A 500 2.00 23.43 5.85
C GLU A 500 1.40 23.41 4.40
N GLU A 501 1.59 22.46 3.46
CA GLU A 501 1.49 22.65 1.97
C GLU A 501 0.97 21.50 0.94
N VAL A 502 -0.07 20.67 1.19
CA VAL A 502 -0.71 19.46 0.46
C VAL A 502 -1.38 19.49 -0.97
N VAL A 503 -1.69 18.29 -1.67
CA VAL A 503 -2.93 17.21 -4.09
C VAL A 503 -3.66 15.77 -4.39
N THR A 504 -4.86 15.76 -5.06
CA THR A 504 -5.69 14.57 -5.49
C THR A 504 -6.71 14.73 -6.66
N THR A 505 -6.94 13.74 -7.50
CA THR A 505 -6.70 13.98 -8.96
C THR A 505 -6.88 12.80 -9.96
N SER A 506 -7.40 12.84 -11.20
CA SER A 506 -8.24 13.77 -11.99
C SER A 506 -9.04 13.01 -13.07
N ALA A 507 -10.18 13.47 -13.62
CA ALA A 507 -10.63 13.18 -14.99
C ALA A 507 -11.71 14.03 -15.69
N ASP A 508 -11.69 15.35 -15.63
CA ASP A 508 -11.86 16.12 -16.89
C ASP A 508 -10.52 16.37 -17.54
N ASP A 509 -9.44 16.27 -16.78
CA ASP A 509 -8.27 17.08 -17.03
C ASP A 509 -7.50 17.66 -15.82
N THR A 510 -8.08 18.28 -14.76
CA THR A 510 -7.41 19.35 -13.93
C THR A 510 -6.91 18.98 -12.48
N THR A 511 -6.41 19.89 -11.63
CA THR A 511 -6.02 19.57 -10.22
C THR A 511 -5.60 20.73 -9.26
N ARG A 512 -5.94 20.74 -7.94
CA ARG A 512 -5.97 21.92 -7.00
C ARG A 512 -5.34 21.75 -5.56
N ARG A 513 -4.82 22.84 -4.90
CA ARG A 513 -4.15 22.95 -3.53
C ARG A 513 -4.71 24.09 -2.56
N TRP A 514 -4.70 23.94 -1.20
CA TRP A 514 -5.62 24.52 -0.14
C TRP A 514 -5.21 24.65 1.43
N ARG A 515 -4.69 25.75 2.05
CA ARG A 515 -4.24 26.05 3.51
C ARG A 515 -5.01 25.55 4.82
N ALA A 516 -4.70 24.44 5.50
CA ALA A 516 -5.44 23.90 6.67
C ALA A 516 -5.73 24.84 7.84
N SER A 517 -7.02 25.08 7.98
CA SER A 517 -7.72 25.80 9.02
C SER A 517 -9.20 26.06 8.64
N ASP A 518 -9.59 26.79 7.55
CA ASP A 518 -10.92 27.51 7.16
C ASP A 518 -12.10 27.22 5.98
N GLY A 519 -12.43 26.35 4.90
CA GLY A 519 -12.07 25.21 3.82
C GLY A 519 -10.78 24.70 2.81
N ALA A 520 -9.51 25.11 2.32
CA ALA A 520 -8.51 26.29 2.05
C ALA A 520 -7.78 26.76 0.73
N PRO A 521 -8.40 26.99 -0.41
CA PRO A 521 -7.95 26.66 -1.75
C PRO A 521 -7.18 27.77 -2.46
N LEU A 522 -5.88 27.82 -2.21
CA LEU A 522 -5.14 29.04 -2.49
C LEU A 522 -5.05 29.33 -4.05
N PRO A 523 -4.85 30.60 -4.52
CA PRO A 523 -5.63 31.08 -5.69
C PRO A 523 -5.04 31.43 -7.12
N ASP A 524 -3.78 31.87 -7.36
CA ASP A 524 -3.28 32.48 -8.67
C ASP A 524 -2.29 31.83 -9.74
N ARG A 525 -1.71 30.58 -9.75
CA ARG A 525 -1.20 29.85 -11.00
C ARG A 525 -1.79 28.40 -11.23
N LEU A 526 -2.10 27.90 -12.47
CA LEU A 526 -3.07 26.79 -12.89
C LEU A 526 -2.73 25.86 -14.16
N CYS A 527 -1.96 24.75 -14.06
CA CYS A 527 -1.54 23.57 -14.87
C CYS A 527 -2.53 22.93 -15.89
N THR A 528 -3.37 23.72 -16.53
CA THR A 528 -4.41 23.29 -17.48
C THR A 528 -3.90 22.75 -18.79
N GLY A 529 -3.73 21.45 -18.99
CA GLY A 529 -3.93 20.93 -20.34
C GLY A 529 -3.18 19.68 -20.70
N THR A 530 -2.80 18.85 -19.74
CA THR A 530 -2.49 17.44 -19.98
C THR A 530 -3.78 16.82 -20.52
N ALA A 531 -3.97 16.70 -21.83
CA ALA A 531 -5.36 16.75 -22.34
C ALA A 531 -5.96 15.40 -22.83
N GLY A 532 -7.24 15.04 -22.51
CA GLY A 532 -8.30 14.17 -23.14
C GLY A 532 -8.64 12.63 -23.07
N GLY A 533 -9.15 11.99 -21.97
CA GLY A 533 -9.98 10.70 -21.99
C GLY A 533 -9.54 9.37 -21.25
N LEU A 534 -9.32 9.32 -19.92
CA LEU A 534 -8.17 8.65 -19.26
C LEU A 534 -8.72 7.80 -18.00
N ARG A 535 -8.08 6.78 -17.36
CA ARG A 535 -8.69 5.61 -16.57
C ARG A 535 -8.27 5.05 -15.13
N ARG A 536 -7.11 5.26 -14.45
CA ARG A 536 -6.70 4.76 -13.05
C ARG A 536 -5.55 5.63 -12.39
N ALA A 537 -4.86 5.30 -11.25
CA ALA A 537 -3.82 6.18 -10.59
C ALA A 537 -2.96 5.77 -9.28
N ALA A 538 -1.84 6.45 -8.86
CA ALA A 538 -1.16 6.55 -7.46
C ALA A 538 0.07 7.53 -7.27
N LEU A 539 0.65 7.72 -6.05
CA LEU A 539 1.57 8.84 -5.70
C LEU A 539 2.56 8.60 -4.53
N SER A 540 3.59 9.45 -4.33
CA SER A 540 4.58 9.45 -3.22
C SER A 540 4.20 10.07 -1.90
N SER A 541 4.89 9.59 -0.88
CA SER A 541 4.83 9.93 0.56
C SER A 541 4.65 11.36 1.01
N ASP A 542 5.51 12.28 0.57
CA ASP A 542 5.97 13.40 1.39
C ASP A 542 6.03 14.77 0.69
N GLY A 543 5.31 15.07 -0.43
CA GLY A 543 5.13 16.44 -1.01
C GLY A 543 4.91 16.93 -2.47
N VAL A 544 5.96 17.13 -3.30
CA VAL A 544 6.12 17.98 -4.52
C VAL A 544 6.01 17.27 -5.88
N HIS A 545 5.99 15.93 -5.95
CA HIS A 545 6.34 15.12 -7.12
C HIS A 545 5.46 13.66 -7.60
N LEU A 546 4.57 13.40 -8.74
CA LEU A 546 3.21 12.63 -9.26
C LEU A 546 2.77 11.64 -10.54
N VAL A 547 1.87 10.56 -10.54
CA VAL A 547 1.32 9.61 -11.67
C VAL A 547 0.23 9.94 -12.83
N SER A 548 -0.56 9.00 -13.48
CA SER A 548 -1.27 9.13 -14.84
C SER A 548 -2.30 8.17 -15.61
N VAL A 549 -2.95 7.01 -15.28
CA VAL A 549 -3.40 5.84 -16.20
C VAL A 549 -4.52 5.92 -17.37
N SER A 550 -4.34 6.09 -18.70
CA SER A 550 -5.50 6.13 -19.71
C SER A 550 -6.15 4.82 -20.17
N ARG A 551 -7.12 5.02 -21.09
CA ARG A 551 -7.99 4.09 -21.81
C ARG A 551 -7.35 3.61 -23.13
N ASP A 552 -7.15 4.46 -24.14
CA ASP A 552 -6.52 4.02 -25.42
C ASP A 552 -5.07 3.63 -25.16
N GLY A 553 -4.37 4.49 -24.43
CA GLY A 553 -3.07 4.27 -23.88
C GLY A 553 -1.89 5.05 -24.34
N LEU A 554 -1.87 5.75 -25.46
CA LEU A 554 -0.59 5.95 -26.15
C LEU A 554 0.35 7.20 -25.91
N HIS A 555 0.34 7.92 -24.74
CA HIS A 555 0.92 9.29 -24.45
C HIS A 555 1.43 9.66 -23.00
N ASN A 556 1.74 8.73 -22.14
CA ASN A 556 1.39 8.73 -20.71
C ASN A 556 2.21 9.79 -19.78
N GLN A 557 1.78 10.39 -18.59
CA GLN A 557 2.15 11.80 -18.08
C GLN A 557 2.69 12.26 -16.61
N LEU A 558 3.98 12.10 -16.20
CA LEU A 558 4.81 12.70 -15.04
C LEU A 558 5.12 14.25 -15.21
N TRP A 559 4.81 15.25 -14.34
CA TRP A 559 5.25 16.73 -14.51
C TRP A 559 5.84 17.42 -13.21
N ASN A 560 5.80 18.70 -12.71
CA ASN A 560 6.55 19.16 -11.42
C ASN A 560 5.73 19.94 -10.35
N THR A 561 6.10 20.01 -9.01
CA THR A 561 5.30 20.61 -7.86
C THR A 561 5.87 21.21 -6.54
N ASP A 562 6.70 22.26 -6.37
CA ASP A 562 7.59 23.07 -7.21
C ASP A 562 7.09 24.67 -7.35
N ALA A 563 6.81 26.09 -9.19
CA ALA A 563 7.18 26.37 -10.65
C ALA A 563 7.04 25.27 -11.77
N CYS A 564 5.83 24.73 -11.94
CA CYS A 564 5.40 23.56 -12.71
C CYS A 564 6.13 23.48 -14.09
N ARG A 565 6.85 22.37 -14.44
CA ARG A 565 7.35 21.93 -15.81
C ARG A 565 7.09 20.41 -16.08
N PHE A 566 6.98 19.97 -17.35
CA PHE A 566 7.08 18.60 -17.93
C PHE A 566 8.49 18.08 -17.71
N ILE A 567 8.78 16.91 -17.12
CA ILE A 567 10.15 16.33 -17.14
C ILE A 567 10.22 14.91 -17.72
N ASP A 568 9.22 14.46 -18.53
CA ASP A 568 9.53 13.53 -19.67
C ASP A 568 8.41 12.98 -20.52
N ALA A 569 8.59 11.82 -21.16
CA ALA A 569 7.68 11.04 -22.00
C ALA A 569 8.28 9.67 -22.36
N LEU A 570 8.23 8.79 -21.38
CA LEU A 570 8.78 7.51 -20.97
C LEU A 570 7.99 6.35 -21.65
N THR A 571 7.91 6.21 -22.96
CA THR A 571 6.85 5.42 -23.63
C THR A 571 7.34 3.97 -23.98
N GLY A 572 6.53 2.90 -24.12
CA GLY A 572 7.04 1.50 -23.92
C GLY A 572 6.30 0.12 -23.61
N HIS A 573 5.07 -0.13 -23.08
CA HIS A 573 4.40 -1.49 -22.83
C HIS A 573 3.93 -2.28 -24.08
N ALA A 574 2.64 -2.56 -24.36
CA ALA A 574 1.92 -2.68 -25.66
C ALA A 574 0.38 -2.45 -25.52
N SER A 575 -0.19 -2.42 -24.31
CA SER A 575 -1.63 -2.47 -23.96
C SER A 575 -1.99 -1.82 -22.59
N PRO A 576 -3.26 -1.88 -22.11
CA PRO A 576 -3.76 -1.10 -20.97
C PRO A 576 -3.22 -1.27 -19.58
N VAL A 577 -3.01 -0.12 -18.94
CA VAL A 577 -2.66 -0.04 -17.53
C VAL A 577 -3.75 -0.46 -16.60
N THR A 578 -3.29 -1.07 -15.54
CA THR A 578 -3.99 -1.72 -14.49
C THR A 578 -3.51 -1.32 -13.07
N GLN A 579 -2.38 -0.62 -12.80
CA GLN A 579 -2.08 -0.13 -11.41
C GLN A 579 -0.97 0.93 -11.21
N ILE A 580 -0.83 1.54 -10.00
CA ILE A 580 0.27 2.46 -9.56
C ILE A 580 0.65 2.41 -8.04
N ALA A 581 1.86 2.83 -7.63
CA ALA A 581 2.24 3.32 -6.29
C ALA A 581 3.50 4.25 -6.29
N PHE A 582 4.04 4.70 -5.14
CA PHE A 582 5.36 5.37 -5.01
C PHE A 582 6.08 5.07 -3.71
N SER A 583 7.38 5.29 -3.72
CA SER A 583 8.24 5.24 -2.59
C SER A 583 7.92 6.24 -1.51
N PRO A 584 8.39 5.92 -0.31
CA PRO A 584 8.15 6.74 0.86
C PRO A 584 9.34 7.61 1.29
N ASP A 585 10.50 7.47 0.67
CA ASP A 585 11.45 8.58 0.52
C ASP A 585 11.01 9.54 -0.62
N GLY A 586 9.96 9.14 -1.33
CA GLY A 586 9.37 9.80 -2.48
C GLY A 586 10.16 9.77 -3.79
N GLN A 587 11.46 9.41 -3.80
CA GLN A 587 12.26 9.48 -5.02
C GLN A 587 11.80 8.47 -6.11
N MET A 588 10.65 7.78 -6.02
CA MET A 588 10.27 6.71 -6.95
C MET A 588 8.75 6.42 -7.00
N VAL A 589 8.21 5.98 -8.13
CA VAL A 589 6.83 5.58 -8.55
C VAL A 589 6.47 4.37 -9.51
N ALA A 590 5.76 3.40 -8.99
CA ALA A 590 5.46 2.08 -9.54
C ALA A 590 4.24 2.04 -10.42
N THR A 591 4.18 1.39 -11.60
CA THR A 591 2.90 1.46 -12.37
C THR A 591 2.63 0.38 -13.47
N ALA A 592 1.44 -0.25 -13.60
CA ALA A 592 1.17 -1.56 -14.25
C ALA A 592 0.30 -1.70 -15.51
N ALA A 593 0.54 -2.63 -16.49
CA ALA A 593 -0.34 -2.86 -17.68
C ALA A 593 -0.35 -4.27 -18.34
N ALA A 594 -1.34 -4.51 -19.24
CA ALA A 594 -2.16 -5.71 -19.48
C ALA A 594 -1.66 -6.90 -20.36
N ASP A 595 -0.57 -6.81 -21.12
CA ASP A 595 -0.09 -7.88 -22.03
C ASP A 595 1.37 -8.40 -21.90
N ARG A 596 2.31 -7.78 -21.15
CA ARG A 596 3.73 -8.21 -20.98
C ARG A 596 4.75 -7.52 -19.99
N THR A 597 4.61 -6.45 -19.14
CA THR A 597 5.84 -5.87 -18.39
C THR A 597 5.95 -5.05 -17.02
N THR A 598 7.17 -4.74 -16.41
CA THR A 598 7.65 -4.08 -15.10
C THR A 598 8.94 -3.19 -15.37
N ARG A 599 9.44 -1.93 -15.02
CA ARG A 599 9.07 -0.46 -14.65
C ARG A 599 8.93 -0.01 -13.17
N ILE A 600 10.07 0.02 -12.54
CA ILE A 600 10.70 1.28 -12.13
C ILE A 600 10.89 2.36 -13.28
N TRP A 601 11.48 3.56 -13.17
CA TRP A 601 11.94 4.54 -14.22
C TRP A 601 12.76 5.65 -13.61
N SER A 602 12.93 6.90 -14.06
CA SER A 602 13.49 7.88 -13.13
C SER A 602 12.94 9.23 -13.31
N THR A 603 12.29 9.80 -12.29
CA THR A 603 12.85 11.40 -9.96
C THR A 603 14.01 12.54 -9.82
N ARG A 604 15.19 12.36 -9.18
CA ARG A 604 16.20 13.45 -9.17
C ARG A 604 16.53 13.86 -10.60
N TYR A 605 16.61 12.93 -11.57
CA TYR A 605 16.78 13.33 -12.98
C TYR A 605 15.92 12.78 -14.19
N GLY A 606 15.75 11.51 -14.67
CA GLY A 606 14.83 11.34 -15.85
C GLY A 606 14.83 10.20 -16.93
N THR A 607 15.18 8.89 -16.80
CA THR A 607 15.83 8.16 -17.97
C THR A 607 15.73 6.64 -18.38
N ASN A 608 14.68 5.81 -18.22
CA ASN A 608 14.56 4.48 -18.93
C ASN A 608 15.26 3.14 -18.46
N MET A 609 15.67 2.87 -17.21
CA MET A 609 16.46 1.70 -16.74
C MET A 609 15.88 0.27 -16.43
N ALA A 610 15.03 -0.43 -17.17
CA ALA A 610 14.73 -1.89 -17.03
C ALA A 610 13.39 -2.58 -16.67
N THR A 611 13.27 -3.74 -17.27
CA THR A 611 12.04 -3.95 -18.00
C THR A 611 11.68 -5.42 -17.88
N ILE A 612 11.58 -5.92 -16.67
CA ILE A 612 12.16 -7.20 -16.29
C ILE A 612 11.30 -8.50 -16.43
N GLU A 613 11.08 -9.03 -17.63
CA GLU A 613 10.34 -10.24 -18.14
C GLU A 613 9.49 -11.21 -17.22
N ASN A 614 8.36 -11.86 -17.65
CA ASN A 614 7.50 -12.73 -16.75
C ASN A 614 6.27 -13.60 -17.30
N ASP A 615 6.38 -14.92 -17.60
CA ASP A 615 5.75 -15.97 -18.53
C ASP A 615 4.23 -16.54 -18.73
N HIS A 616 3.06 -16.39 -18.01
CA HIS A 616 1.71 -17.10 -18.26
C HIS A 616 0.24 -16.43 -18.57
N GLY A 617 -0.48 -15.57 -17.76
CA GLY A 617 -1.88 -14.93 -17.92
C GLY A 617 -2.42 -13.78 -16.91
N ALA A 618 -3.23 -12.75 -17.30
CA ALA A 618 -3.16 -11.25 -16.93
C ALA A 618 -3.55 -10.55 -15.54
N VAL A 619 -3.49 -9.18 -15.44
CA VAL A 619 -3.23 -8.34 -14.17
C VAL A 619 -3.92 -6.95 -13.94
N GLN A 620 -4.12 -6.52 -12.66
CA GLN A 620 -4.18 -5.14 -12.06
C GLN A 620 -3.67 -4.95 -10.57
N ALA A 621 -2.39 -4.60 -10.20
CA ALA A 621 -1.92 -4.37 -8.75
C ALA A 621 -0.51 -3.66 -8.44
N LEU A 622 -0.30 -2.92 -7.29
CA LEU A 622 0.96 -2.21 -6.76
C LEU A 622 1.03 -1.69 -5.24
N ALA A 623 2.21 -1.66 -4.51
CA ALA A 623 2.71 -0.57 -3.56
C ALA A 623 4.06 -0.75 -2.74
N PHE A 624 4.50 0.20 -1.88
CA PHE A 624 5.92 0.64 -1.70
C PHE A 624 6.49 0.77 -0.27
N SER A 625 7.74 1.27 -0.14
CA SER A 625 8.68 0.84 0.90
C SER A 625 9.66 1.88 1.56
N PRO A 626 9.41 2.30 2.82
CA PRO A 626 9.99 3.49 3.51
C PRO A 626 11.50 3.66 3.90
N ASP A 627 12.48 3.26 3.08
CA ASP A 627 13.69 4.12 2.87
C ASP A 627 14.25 4.06 1.42
N SER A 628 13.65 3.21 0.58
CA SER A 628 13.95 2.96 -0.83
C SER A 628 15.29 2.31 -1.26
N SER A 629 15.20 1.17 -1.92
CA SER A 629 16.23 0.25 -2.42
C SER A 629 15.58 -0.92 -3.10
N ARG A 630 14.86 -1.80 -2.40
CA ARG A 630 14.36 -3.15 -2.74
C ARG A 630 12.90 -3.22 -3.26
N LEU A 631 12.48 -4.08 -4.21
CA LEU A 631 11.05 -4.15 -4.66
C LEU A 631 10.30 -5.52 -4.84
N VAL A 632 9.85 -6.43 -3.97
CA VAL A 632 8.63 -7.36 -4.17
C VAL A 632 7.91 -7.81 -5.48
N THR A 633 7.06 -8.88 -5.59
CA THR A 633 6.03 -9.08 -6.70
C THR A 633 5.13 -10.41 -6.89
N ALA A 634 3.82 -10.45 -7.39
CA ALA A 634 2.86 -11.58 -7.87
C ALA A 634 1.29 -11.35 -8.41
N ASN A 635 0.47 -12.15 -9.26
CA ASN A 635 -0.98 -12.06 -9.88
C ASN A 635 -1.91 -13.24 -9.92
N LEU A 636 -1.53 -14.47 -10.26
CA LEU A 636 -2.36 -15.68 -10.34
C LEU A 636 -1.60 -16.85 -9.65
N ARG A 637 -0.45 -16.61 -8.94
CA ARG A 637 0.63 -17.54 -8.48
C ARG A 637 1.71 -16.86 -7.58
N ASP A 638 3.00 -17.06 -7.91
CA ASP A 638 4.31 -16.99 -7.22
C ASP A 638 4.93 -15.62 -6.83
N ALA A 639 5.82 -15.61 -5.83
CA ALA A 639 5.93 -14.53 -4.86
C ALA A 639 7.33 -13.99 -4.38
N TRP A 640 7.81 -12.81 -4.84
CA TRP A 640 9.26 -12.68 -5.14
C TRP A 640 10.14 -11.44 -4.89
N VAL A 641 11.47 -11.67 -4.78
CA VAL A 641 12.61 -10.77 -4.41
C VAL A 641 13.54 -10.54 -5.60
N TRP A 642 13.64 -9.35 -6.24
CA TRP A 642 14.57 -8.99 -7.36
C TRP A 642 15.48 -7.69 -7.06
N SER A 643 16.48 -7.16 -7.87
CA SER A 643 17.47 -6.00 -7.58
C SER A 643 17.66 -4.69 -8.51
N THR A 644 17.81 -3.41 -8.03
CA THR A 644 17.02 -2.19 -8.46
C THR A 644 17.19 -1.29 -9.70
N ALA A 645 18.24 -0.56 -9.91
CA ALA A 645 19.59 -0.83 -9.59
C ALA A 645 20.26 -1.80 -10.63
N SER A 646 19.80 -3.00 -11.07
CA SER A 646 20.76 -3.97 -11.76
C SER A 646 20.32 -4.98 -12.87
N GLY A 647 20.52 -6.32 -13.03
CA GLY A 647 21.20 -7.48 -12.33
C GLY A 647 21.13 -8.95 -12.98
N GLU A 648 20.91 -10.15 -12.32
CA GLU A 648 19.86 -11.25 -12.54
C GLU A 648 18.83 -11.86 -11.40
N GLN A 649 18.86 -13.02 -10.57
CA GLN A 649 17.85 -13.84 -9.67
C GLN A 649 17.69 -13.72 -8.01
N LEU A 650 16.56 -13.75 -7.18
CA LEU A 650 16.44 -14.09 -5.65
C LEU A 650 15.21 -14.74 -4.88
N GLY A 651 13.90 -14.42 -5.00
CA GLY A 651 12.75 -14.85 -4.10
C GLY A 651 11.52 -15.60 -4.72
N ALA A 652 10.82 -16.63 -4.14
CA ALA A 652 10.12 -17.77 -4.89
C ALA A 652 8.58 -18.13 -4.81
N LEU A 653 8.09 -19.40 -4.87
CA LEU A 653 8.00 -20.37 -3.73
C LEU A 653 7.07 -21.62 -3.92
N VAL A 654 7.17 -22.71 -3.12
CA VAL A 654 6.35 -23.96 -3.28
C VAL A 654 5.04 -24.12 -2.44
N GLY A 655 3.87 -24.34 -3.09
CA GLY A 655 2.61 -24.98 -2.58
C GLY A 655 1.56 -24.24 -1.68
N HIS A 656 0.50 -23.65 -2.28
CA HIS A 656 -0.68 -22.85 -1.76
C HIS A 656 -1.60 -22.63 -3.12
N SER A 657 -2.98 -22.42 -3.24
CA SER A 657 -3.91 -22.89 -4.40
C SER A 657 -4.79 -22.14 -5.57
N SER A 658 -5.41 -20.90 -5.60
CA SER A 658 -6.28 -20.15 -6.68
C SER A 658 -6.97 -18.64 -6.57
N ALA A 659 -6.37 -17.44 -6.20
CA ALA A 659 -6.89 -16.02 -5.82
C ALA A 659 -6.12 -14.97 -4.81
N VAL A 660 -5.10 -14.04 -5.02
CA VAL A 660 -4.20 -13.41 -3.97
C VAL A 660 -3.96 -11.85 -3.89
N LEU A 661 -4.21 -11.06 -4.93
CA LEU A 661 -3.62 -9.76 -5.34
C LEU A 661 -3.01 -8.55 -4.49
N HIS A 662 -2.74 -8.47 -3.16
CA HIS A 662 -2.04 -7.29 -2.50
C HIS A 662 -0.96 -7.75 -1.46
N ALA A 663 0.08 -6.93 -1.16
CA ALA A 663 0.94 -6.79 0.06
C ALA A 663 2.15 -5.84 -0.22
N ALA A 664 3.16 -5.66 0.65
CA ALA A 664 3.19 -4.73 1.80
C ALA A 664 4.62 -4.53 2.44
N PHE A 665 5.09 -3.32 2.94
CA PHE A 665 6.47 -2.80 3.40
C PHE A 665 6.87 -1.70 4.49
N SER A 666 7.82 -1.94 5.46
CA SER A 666 7.99 -1.33 6.86
C SER A 666 8.25 0.17 7.12
N ALA A 667 8.62 0.63 8.34
CA ALA A 667 9.71 1.63 8.50
C ALA A 667 10.83 1.24 9.50
N ASN A 668 10.99 -0.05 9.85
CA ASN A 668 12.29 -0.54 10.37
C ASN A 668 12.88 -1.74 9.62
N GLY A 669 12.15 -2.42 8.75
CA GLY A 669 12.76 -3.47 7.94
C GLY A 669 13.42 -4.66 8.60
N ALA A 670 12.98 -5.04 9.79
CA ALA A 670 13.41 -6.28 10.40
C ALA A 670 12.59 -7.48 9.91
N MET A 671 11.27 -7.33 9.70
CA MET A 671 10.32 -8.43 9.46
C MET A 671 9.30 -8.21 8.32
N LEU A 672 8.43 -9.21 8.00
CA LEU A 672 7.50 -9.21 6.86
C LEU A 672 6.54 -10.44 6.73
N ALA A 673 5.24 -10.26 6.41
CA ALA A 673 4.28 -11.28 5.88
C ALA A 673 3.61 -10.91 4.56
N THR A 674 2.36 -11.39 4.28
CA THR A 674 1.54 -11.06 3.09
C THR A 674 0.05 -11.64 3.13
N ALA A 675 -0.96 -11.21 2.31
CA ALA A 675 -2.44 -11.58 2.11
C ALA A 675 -2.94 -12.69 1.08
N SER A 676 -3.90 -13.60 1.34
CA SER A 676 -4.16 -14.74 0.40
C SER A 676 -5.46 -15.60 0.43
N GLY A 677 -6.11 -15.78 -0.71
CA GLY A 677 -7.28 -16.66 -0.89
C GLY A 677 -7.42 -18.20 -0.60
N ASP A 678 -6.56 -19.07 -0.05
CA ASP A 678 -6.78 -20.54 -0.16
C ASP A 678 -7.61 -21.17 0.97
N ASN A 679 -8.39 -20.29 1.58
CA ASN A 679 -8.53 -20.05 3.01
C ASN A 679 -7.19 -19.60 3.68
N THR A 680 -6.21 -18.95 2.98
CA THR A 680 -4.74 -18.93 3.32
C THR A 680 -3.89 -17.53 3.43
N ALA A 681 -2.52 -17.37 3.70
CA ALA A 681 -1.50 -16.23 3.41
C ALA A 681 -0.09 -16.07 4.15
N ARG A 682 1.15 -15.82 3.60
CA ARG A 682 2.49 -16.23 4.24
C ARG A 682 3.68 -15.26 4.71
N ILE A 683 4.90 -15.74 5.12
CA ILE A 683 6.11 -15.09 5.82
C ILE A 683 7.50 -15.60 5.37
N TRP A 684 8.61 -14.86 5.14
CA TRP A 684 9.95 -15.51 5.01
C TRP A 684 11.16 -14.58 5.47
N THR A 685 11.84 -14.87 6.60
CA THR A 685 12.96 -14.12 7.27
C THR A 685 14.41 -14.18 6.68
N PRO A 686 15.28 -13.15 6.87
CA PRO A 686 16.74 -13.18 6.66
C PRO A 686 17.44 -14.49 7.02
N SER A 687 17.84 -15.27 6.01
CA SER A 687 18.59 -16.51 6.22
C SER A 687 19.42 -17.04 5.01
N ALA A 688 19.36 -18.33 4.67
CA ALA A 688 20.52 -19.17 4.32
C ALA A 688 20.90 -19.35 2.84
N GLN A 689 20.39 -20.36 2.11
CA GLN A 689 20.41 -20.27 0.63
C GLN A 689 19.36 -19.28 0.17
N GLY A 690 18.69 -18.64 1.14
CA GLY A 690 17.99 -17.39 1.28
C GLY A 690 17.42 -17.25 2.68
N TYR A 691 16.88 -18.37 3.20
CA TYR A 691 15.76 -18.49 4.13
C TYR A 691 15.99 -19.71 5.14
N GLU A 692 15.03 -20.19 5.96
CA GLU A 692 15.09 -21.40 6.87
C GLU A 692 13.75 -22.23 7.08
N LEU A 693 12.98 -22.12 8.20
CA LEU A 693 11.62 -22.75 8.39
C LEU A 693 10.75 -22.15 9.56
N ILE A 694 9.77 -21.22 9.35
CA ILE A 694 9.17 -20.38 10.45
C ILE A 694 7.69 -19.77 10.43
N ALA A 695 6.55 -20.30 9.90
CA ALA A 695 5.17 -19.77 10.24
C ALA A 695 3.94 -20.51 9.64
N SER A 696 2.69 -20.33 10.17
CA SER A 696 1.41 -20.53 9.40
C SER A 696 0.02 -20.01 9.97
N LEU A 697 -0.10 -18.80 10.56
CA LEU A 697 -1.35 -18.13 11.02
C LEU A 697 -2.62 -18.47 10.21
N ALA A 698 -3.77 -18.84 10.81
CA ALA A 698 -4.98 -19.16 10.00
C ALA A 698 -6.38 -18.74 10.46
N GLY A 699 -7.41 -18.76 9.58
CA GLY A 699 -8.78 -19.12 10.03
C GLY A 699 -10.04 -18.35 9.60
N HIS A 700 -10.32 -18.18 8.31
CA HIS A 700 -11.65 -17.73 7.86
C HIS A 700 -12.39 -18.68 6.94
N THR A 701 -13.65 -18.35 6.70
CA THR A 701 -14.50 -19.00 5.70
C THR A 701 -14.42 -18.35 4.33
N ALA A 702 -13.56 -17.33 4.15
CA ALA A 702 -13.71 -16.35 3.06
C ALA A 702 -12.51 -15.40 2.89
N ALA A 703 -12.40 -14.66 1.75
CA ALA A 703 -11.22 -13.84 1.36
C ALA A 703 -11.07 -12.43 1.89
N ILE A 704 -10.43 -11.41 1.27
CA ILE A 704 -10.10 -10.17 1.99
C ILE A 704 -9.75 -8.93 1.16
N ASP A 705 -9.92 -7.73 1.72
CA ASP A 705 -9.50 -6.40 1.20
C ASP A 705 -8.42 -5.67 2.01
N TYR A 706 -8.28 -4.33 2.17
CA TYR A 706 -6.99 -3.66 2.53
C TYR A 706 -6.22 -4.02 3.79
N VAL A 707 -5.57 -5.18 3.76
CA VAL A 707 -4.43 -5.52 4.58
C VAL A 707 -3.44 -4.19 4.38
N GLU A 708 -2.54 -3.69 5.30
CA GLU A 708 -1.17 -3.01 5.29
C GLU A 708 -0.57 -3.01 6.75
N PHE A 709 0.39 -2.31 7.40
CA PHE A 709 1.23 -2.99 8.48
C PHE A 709 1.96 -2.21 9.64
N SER A 710 1.51 -2.13 10.93
CA SER A 710 1.82 -1.15 12.06
C SER A 710 3.11 -0.35 12.20
N GLY A 711 3.53 0.11 13.38
CA GLY A 711 4.76 0.89 13.45
C GLY A 711 5.51 0.98 14.76
N ASP A 712 5.02 0.33 15.82
CA ASP A 712 5.87 -0.14 16.91
C ASP A 712 6.50 -1.52 16.62
N GLY A 713 5.70 -2.49 16.15
CA GLY A 713 6.14 -3.83 15.75
C GLY A 713 5.53 -4.97 16.55
N ASN A 714 4.25 -4.83 16.93
CA ASN A 714 3.56 -5.78 17.80
C ASN A 714 2.07 -6.07 17.45
N ALA A 715 1.38 -5.32 16.56
CA ALA A 715 -0.07 -5.43 16.25
C ALA A 715 -0.47 -4.87 14.85
N VAL A 716 -1.63 -5.26 14.25
CA VAL A 716 -1.88 -5.06 12.79
C VAL A 716 -3.30 -5.35 12.17
N ILE A 717 -4.35 -5.58 12.94
CA ILE A 717 -5.80 -5.76 12.55
C ILE A 717 -6.48 -6.40 11.22
N THR A 718 -6.89 -7.70 11.11
CA THR A 718 -7.54 -8.39 9.89
C THR A 718 -9.07 -8.41 9.58
N SER A 719 -9.53 -8.66 8.32
CA SER A 719 -10.96 -8.79 7.95
C SER A 719 -11.39 -10.04 6.98
N ALA A 720 -12.62 -10.33 6.34
CA ALA A 720 -12.91 -11.31 5.18
C ALA A 720 -14.26 -11.56 4.32
N ARG A 721 -14.24 -12.34 3.14
CA ARG A 721 -15.31 -12.71 2.07
C ARG A 721 -16.66 -13.18 2.64
N ASP A 722 -16.69 -13.37 3.95
CA ASP A 722 -17.75 -13.91 4.78
C ASP A 722 -18.43 -12.78 5.53
N SER A 723 -18.06 -11.54 5.24
CA SER A 723 -18.36 -10.38 6.03
C SER A 723 -17.55 -10.32 7.31
N THR A 724 -16.29 -10.74 7.34
CA THR A 724 -15.61 -11.01 8.63
C THR A 724 -14.21 -10.50 8.87
N ALA A 725 -13.46 -11.16 9.77
CA ALA A 725 -12.22 -10.69 10.37
C ALA A 725 -11.44 -11.55 11.35
N LYS A 726 -10.26 -11.07 11.77
CA LYS A 726 -9.32 -11.61 12.76
C LYS A 726 -8.22 -10.43 13.09
N LEU A 727 -7.37 -10.23 14.15
CA LEU A 727 -6.06 -9.46 14.47
C LEU A 727 -4.77 -10.31 14.99
N TYR A 728 -3.76 -10.84 14.22
CA TYR A 728 -2.74 -11.90 14.54
C TYR A 728 -1.40 -11.39 15.23
N PRO A 729 -1.22 -11.01 16.53
CA PRO A 729 -0.12 -10.13 17.08
C PRO A 729 1.31 -10.75 17.22
N THR A 730 2.40 -9.98 17.35
CA THR A 730 3.59 -10.23 16.48
C THR A 730 5.05 -10.37 16.98
N ALA A 731 5.41 -10.30 18.27
CA ALA A 731 6.84 -10.32 18.69
C ALA A 731 7.34 -11.74 19.03
N LEU A 732 8.46 -12.25 18.44
CA LEU A 732 8.86 -13.71 18.41
C LEU A 732 8.83 -14.45 19.78
N SER A 733 8.77 -13.73 20.90
CA SER A 733 8.38 -14.23 22.21
C SER A 733 7.02 -14.94 22.28
N ASP A 734 5.94 -14.39 21.74
CA ASP A 734 4.60 -14.65 22.32
C ASP A 734 4.02 -16.02 21.93
N TYR A 735 4.30 -16.50 20.72
CA TYR A 735 4.08 -17.90 20.35
C TYR A 735 5.29 -18.82 20.54
N LEU A 736 6.47 -18.32 20.93
CA LEU A 736 7.45 -19.18 21.62
C LEU A 736 6.94 -19.54 23.02
N ASP A 737 6.32 -18.59 23.73
CA ASP A 737 5.60 -18.86 24.97
C ASP A 737 4.40 -19.78 24.70
N ARG A 738 3.61 -19.55 23.64
CA ARG A 738 2.54 -20.50 23.25
C ARG A 738 3.06 -21.90 22.87
N ALA A 739 4.23 -22.01 22.24
CA ALA A 739 4.88 -23.29 21.99
C ALA A 739 5.24 -23.98 23.33
N CYS A 740 5.84 -23.22 24.25
CA CYS A 740 6.20 -23.72 25.57
C CYS A 740 4.98 -24.13 26.40
N GLU A 741 3.84 -23.43 26.30
CA GLU A 741 2.56 -23.87 26.87
C GLU A 741 2.05 -25.20 26.26
N LEU A 742 2.25 -25.42 24.96
CA LEU A 742 1.82 -26.65 24.28
C LEU A 742 2.70 -27.87 24.64
N VAL A 743 4.03 -27.70 24.79
CA VAL A 743 4.90 -28.77 25.32
C VAL A 743 4.98 -28.84 26.85
N ALA A 744 4.36 -27.93 27.61
CA ALA A 744 4.33 -28.01 29.08
C ALA A 744 3.66 -29.29 29.62
N ALA A 745 2.88 -29.99 28.79
CA ALA A 745 2.33 -31.31 29.11
C ALA A 745 3.35 -32.48 29.03
N ASP A 746 4.47 -32.29 28.31
CA ASP A 746 5.60 -33.22 28.24
C ASP A 746 6.82 -32.55 28.90
N ARG A 747 7.06 -32.90 30.17
CA ARG A 747 8.14 -32.33 31.01
C ARG A 747 9.52 -32.47 30.35
N ASP A 748 9.72 -33.57 29.63
CA ASP A 748 10.97 -33.94 28.97
C ASP A 748 11.18 -33.09 27.71
N ALA A 749 10.13 -32.86 26.92
CA ALA A 749 10.15 -31.93 25.80
C ALA A 749 10.29 -30.46 26.26
N PHE A 750 9.60 -30.10 27.34
CA PHE A 750 9.63 -28.75 27.93
C PHE A 750 11.03 -28.37 28.42
N ASP A 751 11.69 -29.19 29.26
CA ASP A 751 13.02 -28.83 29.79
C ASP A 751 14.10 -28.78 28.68
N ARG A 752 13.92 -29.49 27.55
CA ARG A 752 14.77 -29.34 26.35
C ARG A 752 14.64 -27.96 25.67
N VAL A 753 13.52 -27.25 25.84
CA VAL A 753 13.23 -25.96 25.16
C VAL A 753 13.06 -24.77 26.10
N ARG A 754 12.92 -25.00 27.41
CA ARG A 754 12.72 -24.02 28.50
C ARG A 754 13.60 -22.77 28.43
N GLN A 755 14.86 -22.94 28.02
CA GLN A 755 15.80 -21.83 27.84
C GLN A 755 15.40 -20.83 26.73
N TYR A 756 14.53 -21.21 25.80
CA TYR A 756 14.05 -20.37 24.70
C TYR A 756 12.67 -19.74 24.96
N CYS A 757 11.95 -20.17 25.99
CA CYS A 757 10.70 -19.55 26.43
C CYS A 757 10.99 -18.18 27.09
N GLY A 758 10.01 -17.28 27.06
CA GLY A 758 9.97 -15.99 27.75
C GLY A 758 9.70 -16.11 29.26
N PRO A 759 9.64 -14.98 29.99
CA PRO A 759 9.55 -14.95 31.45
C PRO A 759 8.29 -15.66 31.98
N SER A 760 7.16 -15.46 31.31
CA SER A 760 5.85 -16.00 31.70
C SER A 760 5.82 -17.53 31.61
N ALA A 761 6.19 -18.10 30.46
CA ALA A 761 6.23 -19.56 30.32
C ALA A 761 7.35 -20.21 31.14
N ARG A 762 8.47 -19.52 31.41
CA ARG A 762 9.50 -20.02 32.36
C ARG A 762 8.98 -20.18 33.79
N ALA A 763 7.99 -19.38 34.21
CA ALA A 763 7.37 -19.50 35.53
C ALA A 763 6.44 -20.73 35.65
N LEU A 764 5.77 -21.14 34.56
CA LEU A 764 4.99 -22.39 34.51
C LEU A 764 5.86 -23.62 34.82
N GLY A 765 7.14 -23.58 34.42
CA GLY A 765 8.15 -24.59 34.73
C GLY A 765 8.70 -24.57 36.18
N ILE A 766 8.07 -23.81 37.10
CA ILE A 766 8.43 -23.77 38.53
C ILE A 766 7.16 -23.96 39.38
N THR A 767 6.61 -25.17 39.34
CA THR A 767 5.70 -25.65 40.39
C THR A 767 6.53 -26.26 41.53
N PRO A 768 6.58 -25.65 42.73
CA PRO A 768 7.33 -26.20 43.86
C PRO A 768 6.57 -27.36 44.51
N ALA A 769 6.57 -28.53 43.87
CA ALA A 769 5.91 -29.75 44.33
C ALA A 769 6.86 -30.75 45.03
N ASP A 770 8.16 -30.68 44.77
CA ASP A 770 9.17 -31.63 45.29
C ASP A 770 9.94 -31.10 46.53
N ALA A 771 9.45 -30.04 47.19
CA ALA A 771 9.96 -29.54 48.47
C ALA A 771 9.27 -30.24 49.67
N GLY A 772 9.27 -31.59 49.68
CA GLY A 772 8.22 -32.40 50.32
C GLY A 772 8.65 -33.47 51.34
N SER A 773 9.70 -33.22 52.14
CA SER A 773 10.17 -34.05 53.30
C SER A 773 10.85 -35.41 53.00
N PRO A 774 11.81 -35.84 53.87
CA PRO A 774 12.44 -37.16 53.77
C PRO A 774 11.68 -38.22 54.60
N THR A 775 11.04 -39.19 53.95
CA THR A 775 10.37 -40.30 54.65
C THR A 775 11.38 -41.36 55.11
N THR A 776 11.73 -41.35 56.40
CA THR A 776 12.48 -42.45 57.04
C THR A 776 11.65 -43.74 57.08
N GLY A 777 12.03 -44.74 56.30
CA GLY A 777 11.40 -46.07 56.36
C GLY A 777 11.70 -46.79 57.69
N PRO A 778 10.72 -47.48 58.31
CA PRO A 778 10.91 -48.10 59.63
C PRO A 778 11.74 -49.39 59.55
N SER A 779 12.87 -49.45 60.27
CA SER A 779 13.67 -50.66 60.43
C SER A 779 12.99 -51.65 61.40
N ARG A 780 12.41 -52.71 60.83
CA ARG A 780 11.62 -53.72 61.54
C ARG A 780 12.52 -54.70 62.31
N LYS A 781 12.79 -54.44 63.60
CA LYS A 781 13.37 -55.47 64.49
C LYS A 781 12.35 -56.58 64.77
N MET A 782 12.79 -57.83 64.68
CA MET A 782 12.13 -58.96 65.35
C MET A 782 12.54 -59.00 66.84
N PRO A 783 11.70 -59.55 67.73
CA PRO A 783 12.12 -59.90 69.08
C PRO A 783 12.99 -61.17 69.06
N GLU A 784 13.89 -61.30 70.03
CA GLU A 784 14.50 -62.58 70.38
C GLU A 784 13.54 -63.39 71.26
N SER A 785 13.66 -64.72 71.20
CA SER A 785 13.04 -65.68 72.12
C SER A 785 14.15 -66.30 73.00
N PRO A 786 13.83 -66.87 74.19
CA PRO A 786 12.51 -67.15 74.76
C PRO A 786 12.00 -66.12 75.78
#